data_AF-A0A7R9E7W8-F1
#
_entry.id   AF-A0A7R9E7W8-F1
#
_cell.length_a   1.000
_cell.length_b   1.000
_cell.length_c   1.000
_cell.angle_alpha   90.00
_cell.angle_beta   90.00
_cell.angle_gamma   90.00
#
_symmetry.space_group_name_H-M   'P 1'
#
loop_
_entity.id
_entity.type
_entity.pdbx_description
1 polymer ?
#
loop_
_entity_poly.entity_id
_entity_poly.type
_entity_poly.pdbx_seq_one_letter_code
_entity_poly.pdbx_strand_id
1 'polypeptide(L)'
;MTLESTGAYHPLNGREALCHWLGHIKLSRIIVLVFMILIIVPLITHYFLSKVESSVPNGDIHRTRSKLEAFEDFSTLRASDLKLRIEEMLRIKGTIRKYVSVVVVRSVSAELRDLEAKRQRLQIEVVGFSQKIDDLKTEVIHQQTELERLKISVEQVGSLGACLRAQVSQREALQRNTPDLALPRKLLPTAVPGLYPPPETRQSSACRMYNCFDHSRCSLTSGFPVYLYDPDRYPVITLGWEVEGFVKTTLKQTLGYNPHFTTDPVSACIYLVLVGESLATMGPNLRNFTDSTLQENLLHDLPYWGGDGRNHVLLNFARSGSVRGTQELSTGGRDIFHKVNTGRAMFIQSTFSRSNFRPGFDVVSPPILGPPGGDTWQDSPMMLPARRKYLLSFQGEFHQSANLVTAYTKNLGEATDNFDDSEDDFVNNDARFTRQNIESFIVEHLQGLEFGSTSDQFLFHFDCSLPMGTTSVGLDRRAGGVKVVAGSWGDWVLCGTESSRGSVLRDSTFALVIASPNTSFLTTTVLQTRVYEALKAGAIPVLLGGDQLELPYSEVVDWNRVVLFLPKSTVDTIVALLRHRLGIPPLPVLEEPSPSVFNATFSPLKTEAIVPEAEPEESLGPIEPPYPSPKFKRNYTFFLTQGHEVWNDWGDPFKLYPQLPFDTILPSDAKFIGSGVGFRPIGRGAGGAGKEFCESLGGNSPREQFTIVMLTYEREQVLINSLSRLYGLPYLNKVIVVWNSPRPPLEDLRWPEIGVPVHVIKASRNSLNNRFLPYDAIETEAILSVDDDAHLRHDEIMFGFR
;
A
#
# COMPACT_ATOMS: atom_id res chain seq x y z
N MET A 1 -0.12 -30.54 23.57
CA MET A 1 -1.37 -30.29 24.34
C MET A 1 -1.59 -28.80 24.39
N THR A 2 -2.34 -28.29 23.42
CA THR A 2 -2.67 -26.87 23.25
C THR A 2 -4.17 -26.75 23.47
N LEU A 3 -4.56 -26.02 24.52
CA LEU A 3 -5.95 -25.78 24.89
C LEU A 3 -6.45 -24.59 24.07
N GLU A 4 -7.31 -24.85 23.08
CA GLU A 4 -8.02 -23.83 22.31
C GLU A 4 -9.14 -23.22 23.16
N SER A 5 -9.14 -21.88 23.24
CA SER A 5 -10.23 -21.08 23.82
C SER A 5 -11.28 -20.84 22.75
N THR A 6 -12.45 -21.42 22.92
CA THR A 6 -13.65 -21.23 22.10
C THR A 6 -14.33 -19.90 22.43
N GLY A 7 -14.23 -18.92 21.52
CA GLY A 7 -15.04 -17.72 21.53
C GLY A 7 -16.39 -17.93 20.83
N ALA A 8 -17.48 -17.59 21.51
CA ALA A 8 -18.86 -17.74 21.06
C ALA A 8 -19.19 -16.81 19.87
N TYR A 9 -19.77 -17.38 18.81
CA TYR A 9 -20.32 -16.64 17.68
C TYR A 9 -21.77 -16.20 17.97
N HIS A 10 -22.01 -14.89 17.96
CA HIS A 10 -23.36 -14.32 17.82
C HIS A 10 -23.86 -14.51 16.37
N PRO A 11 -25.16 -14.83 16.14
CA PRO A 11 -25.70 -14.93 14.78
C PRO A 11 -25.93 -13.52 14.22
N LEU A 12 -25.10 -13.13 13.24
CA LEU A 12 -25.21 -11.88 12.49
C LEU A 12 -26.42 -11.89 11.56
N ASN A 13 -27.05 -10.72 11.43
CA ASN A 13 -28.22 -10.46 10.60
C ASN A 13 -27.97 -10.81 9.12
N GLY A 14 -28.98 -11.31 8.41
CA GLY A 14 -28.85 -11.83 7.02
C GLY A 14 -28.30 -10.85 5.97
N ARG A 15 -28.27 -9.54 6.22
CA ARG A 15 -27.59 -8.55 5.36
C ARG A 15 -26.09 -8.50 5.59
N GLU A 16 -25.63 -8.64 6.83
CA GLU A 16 -24.20 -8.63 7.18
C GLU A 16 -23.53 -9.96 6.81
N ALA A 17 -24.25 -11.08 6.92
CA ALA A 17 -23.78 -12.37 6.42
C ALA A 17 -23.58 -12.38 4.89
N LEU A 18 -24.44 -11.68 4.15
CA LEU A 18 -24.32 -11.51 2.69
C LEU A 18 -23.12 -10.62 2.33
N CYS A 19 -22.90 -9.52 3.05
CA CYS A 19 -21.74 -8.64 2.86
C CYS A 19 -20.42 -9.33 3.24
N HIS A 20 -20.41 -10.12 4.32
CA HIS A 20 -19.23 -10.88 4.75
C HIS A 20 -18.95 -12.07 3.82
N TRP A 21 -19.99 -12.70 3.27
CA TRP A 21 -19.87 -13.70 2.22
C TRP A 21 -19.33 -13.09 0.93
N LEU A 22 -19.83 -11.93 0.49
CA LEU A 22 -19.32 -11.18 -0.65
C LEU A 22 -17.84 -10.78 -0.46
N GLY A 23 -17.43 -10.42 0.76
CA GLY A 23 -16.04 -10.09 1.09
C GLY A 23 -15.07 -11.29 1.02
N HIS A 24 -15.57 -12.53 1.16
CA HIS A 24 -14.77 -13.76 1.09
C HIS A 24 -14.89 -14.51 -0.25
N ILE A 25 -15.75 -14.07 -1.16
CA ILE A 25 -15.83 -14.66 -2.50
C ILE A 25 -14.66 -14.13 -3.33
N LYS A 26 -13.77 -15.06 -3.70
CA LYS A 26 -12.68 -14.79 -4.65
C LYS A 26 -13.23 -14.15 -5.93
N LEU A 27 -12.58 -13.08 -6.39
CA LEU A 27 -12.96 -12.31 -7.59
C LEU A 27 -13.24 -13.21 -8.81
N SER A 28 -12.51 -14.33 -8.95
CA SER A 28 -12.71 -15.32 -10.00
C SER A 28 -14.13 -15.91 -10.04
N ARG A 29 -14.79 -16.09 -8.90
CA ARG A 29 -16.17 -16.60 -8.82
C ARG A 29 -17.20 -15.53 -9.17
N ILE A 30 -16.91 -14.27 -8.85
CA ILE A 30 -17.77 -13.13 -9.22
C ILE A 30 -17.73 -12.92 -10.74
N ILE A 31 -16.55 -12.97 -11.36
CA ILE A 31 -16.40 -12.83 -12.81
C ILE A 31 -17.16 -13.95 -13.55
N VAL A 32 -17.06 -15.21 -13.08
CA VAL A 32 -17.82 -16.32 -13.66
C VAL A 32 -19.33 -16.13 -13.49
N LEU A 33 -19.79 -15.65 -12.33
CA LEU A 33 -21.20 -15.33 -12.10
C LEU A 33 -21.70 -14.21 -13.02
N VAL A 34 -20.94 -13.13 -13.17
CA VAL A 34 -21.28 -12.01 -14.05
C VAL A 34 -21.31 -12.46 -15.51
N PHE A 35 -20.36 -13.31 -15.94
CA PHE A 35 -20.33 -13.87 -17.29
C PHE A 35 -21.54 -14.80 -17.54
N MET A 36 -21.90 -15.64 -16.57
CA MET A 36 -23.11 -16.47 -16.64
C MET A 36 -24.38 -15.61 -16.71
N ILE A 37 -24.48 -14.53 -15.94
CA ILE A 37 -25.60 -13.58 -16.00
C ILE A 37 -25.67 -12.90 -17.37
N LEU A 38 -24.53 -12.45 -17.91
CA LEU A 38 -24.43 -11.81 -19.22
C LEU A 38 -24.83 -12.73 -20.38
N ILE A 39 -24.75 -14.06 -20.22
CA ILE A 39 -25.21 -15.02 -21.24
C ILE A 39 -26.67 -15.43 -21.00
N ILE A 40 -27.03 -15.72 -19.75
CA ILE A 40 -28.35 -16.26 -19.39
C ILE A 40 -29.44 -15.19 -19.55
N VAL A 41 -29.18 -13.93 -19.18
CA VAL A 41 -30.18 -12.86 -19.26
C VAL A 41 -30.59 -12.57 -20.71
N PRO A 42 -29.68 -12.44 -21.70
CA PRO A 42 -30.05 -12.33 -23.12
C PRO A 42 -30.80 -13.56 -23.65
N LEU A 43 -30.41 -14.77 -23.25
CA LEU A 43 -31.09 -16.00 -23.67
C LEU A 43 -32.52 -16.08 -23.14
N ILE A 44 -32.73 -15.71 -21.87
CA ILE A 44 -34.04 -15.65 -21.25
C ILE A 44 -34.89 -14.53 -21.87
N THR A 45 -34.33 -13.34 -22.09
CA THR A 45 -35.05 -12.24 -22.73
C THR A 45 -35.43 -12.58 -24.17
N HIS A 46 -34.56 -13.23 -24.95
CA HIS A 46 -34.88 -13.71 -26.29
C HIS A 46 -35.98 -14.79 -26.27
N TYR A 47 -35.93 -15.72 -25.31
CA TYR A 47 -36.99 -16.73 -25.13
C TYR A 47 -38.35 -16.10 -24.80
N PHE A 48 -38.40 -15.09 -23.93
CA PHE A 48 -39.64 -14.40 -23.60
C PHE A 48 -40.14 -13.47 -24.71
N LEU A 49 -39.26 -12.77 -25.44
CA LEU A 49 -39.64 -11.98 -26.61
C LEU A 49 -40.22 -12.86 -27.73
N SER A 50 -39.60 -14.00 -28.02
CA SER A 50 -40.11 -14.98 -28.99
C SER A 50 -41.50 -15.52 -28.59
N LYS A 51 -41.75 -15.72 -27.30
CA LYS A 51 -43.04 -16.21 -26.81
C LYS A 51 -44.13 -15.13 -26.83
N VAL A 52 -43.78 -13.87 -26.61
CA VAL A 52 -44.71 -12.73 -26.71
C VAL A 52 -45.12 -12.49 -28.17
N GLU A 53 -44.19 -12.64 -29.12
CA GLU A 53 -44.48 -12.54 -30.55
C GLU A 53 -45.40 -13.68 -31.06
N SER A 54 -45.37 -14.85 -30.41
CA SER A 54 -46.29 -15.97 -30.70
C SER A 54 -47.73 -15.78 -30.17
N SER A 55 -47.99 -14.73 -29.40
CA SER A 55 -49.28 -14.48 -28.73
C SER A 55 -50.07 -13.29 -29.26
N VAL A 56 -49.68 -12.73 -30.41
CA VAL A 56 -50.45 -11.70 -31.11
C VAL A 56 -51.27 -12.36 -32.24
N PRO A 57 -52.62 -12.27 -32.21
CA PRO A 57 -53.46 -12.77 -33.30
C PRO A 57 -53.30 -11.87 -34.54
N ASN A 58 -52.96 -12.48 -35.69
CA ASN A 58 -52.87 -11.82 -36.99
C ASN A 58 -54.18 -11.09 -37.35
N GLY A 59 -54.21 -9.79 -37.12
CA GLY A 59 -55.26 -8.88 -37.56
C GLY A 59 -54.64 -7.67 -38.28
N ASP A 60 -54.90 -7.60 -39.59
CA ASP A 60 -54.99 -6.38 -40.37
C ASP A 60 -53.75 -5.51 -40.57
N ILE A 61 -52.70 -6.08 -41.15
CA ILE A 61 -51.74 -5.28 -41.95
C ILE A 61 -51.35 -6.10 -43.17
N HIS A 62 -52.07 -5.94 -44.29
CA HIS A 62 -51.59 -6.01 -45.68
C HIS A 62 -52.78 -6.00 -46.67
N ARG A 63 -53.53 -4.88 -46.69
CA ARG A 63 -54.48 -4.56 -47.78
C ARG A 63 -53.90 -3.49 -48.70
N THR A 64 -52.69 -3.68 -49.20
CA THR A 64 -52.11 -2.86 -50.26
C THR A 64 -51.07 -3.63 -51.08
N ARG A 65 -51.42 -4.82 -51.57
CA ARG A 65 -50.75 -5.35 -52.78
C ARG A 65 -51.63 -6.33 -53.54
N SER A 66 -52.73 -5.80 -54.07
CA SER A 66 -53.43 -6.45 -55.16
C SER A 66 -52.63 -6.30 -56.45
N LYS A 67 -52.53 -7.39 -57.21
CA LYS A 67 -52.00 -7.51 -58.58
C LYS A 67 -50.50 -7.46 -58.76
N LEU A 68 -49.87 -8.61 -58.63
CA LEU A 68 -49.09 -9.20 -59.72
C LEU A 68 -49.05 -10.72 -59.48
N GLU A 69 -49.07 -11.51 -60.55
CA GLU A 69 -48.90 -12.97 -60.55
C GLU A 69 -50.16 -13.78 -60.21
N ALA A 70 -51.12 -13.68 -61.14
CA ALA A 70 -51.91 -14.84 -61.52
C ALA A 70 -51.01 -15.83 -62.28
N PHE A 71 -51.31 -17.12 -62.11
CA PHE A 71 -50.70 -18.29 -62.78
C PHE A 71 -49.31 -18.69 -62.28
N GLU A 72 -49.26 -19.68 -61.40
CA GLU A 72 -48.63 -20.98 -61.70
C GLU A 72 -48.91 -21.98 -60.56
N ASP A 73 -49.93 -22.80 -60.81
CA ASP A 73 -49.89 -24.26 -60.79
C ASP A 73 -49.17 -25.06 -59.69
N PHE A 74 -50.03 -25.83 -59.01
CA PHE A 74 -49.93 -27.28 -58.87
C PHE A 74 -48.68 -27.94 -58.28
N SER A 75 -48.97 -28.57 -57.14
CA SER A 75 -48.62 -29.97 -56.78
C SER A 75 -47.30 -30.22 -56.04
N THR A 76 -47.43 -30.80 -54.84
CA THR A 76 -46.76 -32.05 -54.48
C THR A 76 -47.51 -32.71 -53.31
N LEU A 77 -47.81 -33.99 -53.51
CA LEU A 77 -48.76 -34.84 -52.81
C LEU A 77 -48.22 -35.47 -51.53
N ARG A 78 -49.12 -35.97 -50.66
CA ARG A 78 -49.19 -37.38 -50.14
C ARG A 78 -50.33 -37.49 -49.09
N ALA A 79 -51.04 -38.60 -48.86
CA ALA A 79 -51.15 -39.90 -49.53
C ALA A 79 -52.35 -40.71 -48.95
N SER A 80 -53.55 -40.14 -48.87
CA SER A 80 -54.75 -40.88 -48.44
C SER A 80 -56.00 -40.71 -49.32
N ASP A 81 -55.94 -39.89 -50.37
CA ASP A 81 -57.06 -39.62 -51.29
C ASP A 81 -57.01 -40.37 -52.64
N LEU A 82 -56.11 -41.36 -52.78
CA LEU A 82 -55.91 -42.10 -54.04
C LEU A 82 -56.77 -43.36 -54.20
N LYS A 83 -57.63 -43.75 -53.23
CA LYS A 83 -58.38 -45.02 -53.32
C LYS A 83 -59.90 -44.92 -53.48
N LEU A 84 -60.48 -43.72 -53.39
CA LEU A 84 -61.95 -43.54 -53.47
C LEU A 84 -62.42 -42.87 -54.78
N ARG A 85 -61.50 -42.46 -55.66
CA ARG A 85 -61.83 -41.82 -56.95
C ARG A 85 -61.61 -42.67 -58.19
N ILE A 86 -61.21 -43.94 -58.05
CA ILE A 86 -61.04 -44.84 -59.20
C ILE A 86 -62.31 -45.64 -59.52
N GLU A 87 -63.35 -45.64 -58.68
CA GLU A 87 -64.55 -46.44 -58.99
C GLU A 87 -65.74 -45.68 -59.59
N GLU A 88 -65.79 -44.33 -59.59
CA GLU A 88 -66.97 -43.64 -60.13
C GLU A 88 -66.70 -42.57 -61.17
N MET A 89 -65.74 -42.86 -62.04
CA MET A 89 -65.84 -42.46 -63.45
C MET A 89 -66.12 -43.70 -64.33
N LEU A 90 -67.23 -44.38 -64.07
CA LEU A 90 -67.81 -45.34 -65.01
C LEU A 90 -69.34 -45.29 -65.07
N ARG A 91 -69.95 -44.10 -65.11
CA ARG A 91 -71.22 -43.96 -65.87
C ARG A 91 -71.60 -42.57 -66.33
N ILE A 92 -70.71 -41.95 -67.12
CA ILE A 92 -71.20 -41.10 -68.21
C ILE A 92 -71.24 -41.96 -69.47
N LYS A 93 -72.44 -42.43 -69.84
CA LYS A 93 -72.72 -42.71 -71.24
C LYS A 93 -74.20 -42.55 -71.53
N GLY A 94 -74.50 -41.50 -72.29
CA GLY A 94 -75.50 -41.59 -73.33
C GLY A 94 -76.92 -41.43 -72.86
N THR A 95 -77.31 -40.17 -72.70
CA THR A 95 -78.60 -39.67 -73.17
C THR A 95 -78.80 -40.09 -74.63
N ILE A 96 -79.31 -41.30 -74.87
CA ILE A 96 -79.99 -41.64 -76.12
C ILE A 96 -81.49 -41.52 -75.84
N ARG A 97 -81.95 -40.30 -76.09
CA ARG A 97 -83.20 -40.02 -76.79
C ARG A 97 -83.60 -41.22 -77.66
N LYS A 98 -84.68 -41.93 -77.34
CA LYS A 98 -85.87 -41.92 -78.21
C LYS A 98 -87.04 -42.76 -77.68
N TYR A 99 -88.14 -42.03 -77.42
CA TYR A 99 -89.48 -42.29 -77.93
C TYR A 99 -90.34 -43.41 -77.32
N VAL A 100 -91.40 -42.92 -76.66
CA VAL A 100 -92.82 -43.32 -76.84
C VAL A 100 -93.49 -44.01 -75.65
N SER A 101 -94.56 -43.33 -75.24
CA SER A 101 -95.76 -43.77 -74.53
C SER A 101 -95.72 -44.07 -73.04
N VAL A 102 -96.10 -43.03 -72.28
CA VAL A 102 -97.48 -42.86 -71.74
C VAL A 102 -98.00 -43.97 -70.79
N VAL A 103 -98.13 -43.55 -69.51
CA VAL A 103 -99.31 -43.70 -68.62
C VAL A 103 -99.50 -45.11 -68.01
N VAL A 104 -99.63 -45.34 -66.69
CA VAL A 104 -100.55 -44.77 -65.69
C VAL A 104 -99.90 -44.80 -64.28
N VAL A 105 -99.53 -43.62 -63.78
CA VAL A 105 -100.08 -42.94 -62.58
C VAL A 105 -100.33 -43.71 -61.26
N ARG A 106 -99.56 -43.26 -60.25
CA ARG A 106 -99.91 -42.83 -58.87
C ARG A 106 -100.85 -43.72 -58.02
N SER A 107 -100.33 -44.24 -56.90
CA SER A 107 -101.01 -44.13 -55.58
C SER A 107 -100.14 -44.45 -54.33
N VAL A 108 -98.90 -44.93 -54.43
CA VAL A 108 -98.19 -45.50 -53.23
C VAL A 108 -97.07 -44.60 -52.65
N SER A 109 -96.76 -43.44 -53.24
CA SER A 109 -95.60 -42.64 -52.83
C SER A 109 -95.85 -41.56 -51.77
N ALA A 110 -97.09 -41.41 -51.29
CA ALA A 110 -97.44 -40.34 -50.35
C ALA A 110 -97.23 -40.72 -48.88
N GLU A 111 -97.56 -41.96 -48.48
CA GLU A 111 -97.49 -42.38 -47.07
C GLU A 111 -96.07 -42.66 -46.57
N LEU A 112 -95.17 -43.16 -47.43
CA LEU A 112 -93.80 -43.50 -47.02
C LEU A 112 -92.97 -42.25 -46.69
N ARG A 113 -93.28 -41.11 -47.31
CA ARG A 113 -92.52 -39.86 -47.18
C ARG A 113 -92.81 -39.12 -45.87
N ASP A 114 -94.03 -39.25 -45.35
CA ASP A 114 -94.46 -38.59 -44.11
C ASP A 114 -93.89 -39.28 -42.85
N LEU A 115 -93.77 -40.62 -42.89
CA LEU A 115 -93.13 -41.38 -41.81
C LEU A 115 -91.62 -41.10 -41.71
N GLU A 116 -90.95 -40.85 -42.84
CA GLU A 116 -89.53 -40.48 -42.87
C GLU A 116 -89.29 -39.07 -42.31
N ALA A 117 -90.18 -38.12 -42.61
CA ALA A 117 -90.12 -36.75 -42.09
C ALA A 117 -90.29 -36.68 -40.56
N LYS A 118 -91.17 -37.53 -39.98
CA LYS A 118 -91.39 -37.58 -38.53
C LYS A 118 -90.18 -38.15 -37.78
N ARG A 119 -89.49 -39.15 -38.35
CA ARG A 119 -88.25 -39.72 -37.78
C ARG A 119 -87.13 -38.69 -37.74
N GLN A 120 -86.97 -37.87 -38.78
CA GLN A 120 -85.93 -36.85 -38.83
C GLN A 120 -86.14 -35.74 -37.79
N ARG A 121 -87.39 -35.30 -37.54
CA ARG A 121 -87.68 -34.28 -36.52
C ARG A 121 -87.31 -34.74 -35.12
N LEU A 122 -87.67 -35.98 -34.76
CA LEU A 122 -87.31 -36.55 -33.45
C LEU A 122 -85.80 -36.72 -33.31
N GLN A 123 -85.08 -37.09 -34.38
CA GLN A 123 -83.61 -37.14 -34.34
C GLN A 123 -82.99 -35.76 -34.10
N ILE A 124 -83.53 -34.69 -34.70
CA ILE A 124 -83.03 -33.33 -34.48
C ILE A 124 -83.27 -32.88 -33.03
N GLU A 125 -84.45 -33.18 -32.47
CA GLU A 125 -84.75 -32.86 -31.06
C GLU A 125 -83.83 -33.63 -30.09
N VAL A 126 -83.58 -34.92 -30.36
CA VAL A 126 -82.67 -35.74 -29.54
C VAL A 126 -81.23 -35.19 -29.59
N VAL A 127 -80.77 -34.76 -30.75
CA VAL A 127 -79.45 -34.11 -30.89
C VAL A 127 -79.43 -32.78 -30.15
N GLY A 128 -80.50 -31.98 -30.24
CA GLY A 128 -80.61 -30.72 -29.51
C GLY A 128 -80.60 -30.90 -27.99
N PHE A 129 -81.29 -31.94 -27.48
CA PHE A 129 -81.24 -32.27 -26.05
C PHE A 129 -79.87 -32.78 -25.62
N SER A 130 -79.17 -33.56 -26.46
CA SER A 130 -77.80 -34.01 -26.17
C SER A 130 -76.84 -32.83 -26.08
N GLN A 131 -76.94 -31.87 -27.01
CA GLN A 131 -76.10 -30.68 -27.01
C GLN A 131 -76.34 -29.82 -25.76
N LYS A 132 -77.59 -29.69 -25.32
CA LYS A 132 -77.93 -28.97 -24.09
C LYS A 132 -77.42 -29.66 -22.83
N ILE A 133 -77.36 -31.00 -22.82
CA ILE A 133 -76.74 -31.78 -21.75
C ILE A 133 -75.23 -31.51 -21.70
N ASP A 134 -74.57 -31.49 -22.85
CA ASP A 134 -73.13 -31.21 -22.93
C ASP A 134 -72.81 -29.78 -22.50
N ASP A 135 -73.60 -28.79 -22.92
CA ASP A 135 -73.46 -27.40 -22.50
C ASP A 135 -73.61 -27.27 -20.97
N LEU A 136 -74.66 -27.86 -20.39
CA LEU A 136 -74.88 -27.86 -18.94
C LEU A 136 -73.75 -28.57 -18.18
N LYS A 137 -73.19 -29.64 -18.76
CA LYS A 137 -72.06 -30.36 -18.17
C LYS A 137 -70.78 -29.51 -18.18
N THR A 138 -70.54 -28.78 -19.27
CA THR A 138 -69.40 -27.84 -19.33
C THR A 138 -69.57 -26.70 -18.33
N GLU A 139 -70.79 -26.19 -18.14
CA GLU A 139 -71.08 -25.15 -17.15
C GLU A 139 -70.87 -25.66 -15.71
N VAL A 140 -71.32 -26.87 -15.39
CA VAL A 140 -71.09 -27.46 -14.06
C VAL A 140 -69.60 -27.63 -13.77
N ILE A 141 -68.81 -28.07 -14.76
CA ILE A 141 -67.36 -28.18 -14.61
C ILE A 141 -66.74 -26.79 -14.41
N HIS A 142 -67.19 -25.79 -15.15
CA HIS A 142 -66.71 -24.41 -15.00
C HIS A 142 -66.97 -23.88 -13.58
N GLN A 143 -68.20 -24.04 -13.07
CA GLN A 143 -68.56 -23.61 -11.71
C GLN A 143 -67.77 -24.38 -10.63
N GLN A 144 -67.49 -25.66 -10.83
CA GLN A 144 -66.65 -26.44 -9.92
C GLN A 144 -65.21 -25.90 -9.87
N THR A 145 -64.62 -25.58 -11.02
CA THR A 145 -63.25 -25.03 -11.07
C THR A 145 -63.15 -23.66 -10.41
N GLU A 146 -64.15 -22.80 -10.58
CA GLU A 146 -64.19 -21.49 -9.91
C GLU A 146 -64.35 -21.63 -8.39
N LEU A 147 -65.18 -22.57 -7.93
CA LEU A 147 -65.34 -22.85 -6.50
C LEU A 147 -64.05 -23.37 -5.87
N GLU A 148 -63.33 -24.28 -6.54
CA GLU A 148 -62.02 -24.76 -6.05
C GLU A 148 -60.99 -23.64 -5.98
N ARG A 149 -60.96 -22.76 -6.99
CA ARG A 149 -60.07 -21.61 -7.01
C ARG A 149 -60.35 -20.63 -5.86
N LEU A 150 -61.62 -20.35 -5.58
CA LEU A 150 -62.05 -19.51 -4.46
C LEU A 150 -61.75 -20.15 -3.10
N LYS A 151 -61.90 -21.47 -2.98
CA LYS A 151 -61.58 -22.20 -1.75
C LYS A 151 -60.09 -22.10 -1.42
N ILE A 152 -59.22 -22.28 -2.42
CA ILE A 152 -57.77 -22.16 -2.24
C ILE A 152 -57.38 -20.74 -1.83
N SER A 153 -57.97 -19.70 -2.43
CA SER A 153 -57.63 -18.31 -2.10
C SER A 153 -58.03 -17.92 -0.67
N VAL A 154 -59.20 -18.37 -0.21
CA VAL A 154 -59.65 -18.13 1.18
C VAL A 154 -58.78 -18.87 2.20
N GLU A 155 -58.39 -20.12 1.92
CA GLU A 155 -57.51 -20.91 2.78
C GLU A 155 -56.10 -20.28 2.87
N GLN A 156 -55.60 -19.75 1.77
CA GLN A 156 -54.30 -19.08 1.71
C GLN A 156 -54.29 -17.77 2.53
N VAL A 157 -55.36 -16.97 2.46
CA VAL A 157 -55.51 -15.74 3.28
C VAL A 157 -55.68 -16.07 4.76
N GLY A 158 -56.44 -17.12 5.10
CA GLY A 158 -56.61 -17.59 6.48
C GLY A 158 -55.30 -18.05 7.11
N SER A 159 -54.49 -18.81 6.35
CA SER A 159 -53.15 -19.27 6.77
C SER A 159 -52.19 -18.10 6.98
N LEU A 160 -52.20 -17.11 6.07
CA LEU A 160 -51.38 -15.90 6.21
C LEU A 160 -51.74 -15.11 7.48
N GLY A 161 -53.04 -14.96 7.77
CA GLY A 161 -53.51 -14.28 8.98
C GLY A 161 -53.22 -15.04 10.28
N ALA A 162 -53.16 -16.38 10.25
CA ALA A 162 -52.73 -17.19 11.39
C ALA A 162 -51.23 -17.05 11.63
N CYS A 163 -50.41 -17.07 10.57
CA CYS A 163 -48.96 -16.86 10.66
C CYS A 163 -48.62 -15.47 11.23
N LEU A 164 -49.31 -14.41 10.76
CA LEU A 164 -49.06 -13.06 11.25
C LEU A 164 -49.37 -12.92 12.74
N ARG A 165 -50.47 -13.52 13.21
CA ARG A 165 -50.85 -13.53 14.64
C ARG A 165 -49.86 -14.32 15.48
N ALA A 166 -49.37 -15.46 14.98
CA ALA A 166 -48.33 -16.24 15.65
C ALA A 166 -47.04 -15.43 15.81
N GLN A 167 -46.60 -14.73 14.76
CA GLN A 167 -45.42 -13.85 14.81
C GLN A 167 -45.56 -12.70 15.81
N VAL A 168 -46.73 -12.04 15.85
CA VAL A 168 -47.00 -10.97 16.84
C VAL A 168 -46.98 -11.53 18.27
N SER A 169 -47.65 -12.67 18.51
CA SER A 169 -47.67 -13.31 19.84
C SER A 169 -46.27 -13.77 20.30
N GLN A 170 -45.44 -14.25 19.37
CA GLN A 170 -44.07 -14.66 19.66
C GLN A 170 -43.20 -13.46 20.02
N ARG A 171 -43.38 -12.33 19.33
CA ARG A 171 -42.68 -11.08 19.61
C ARG A 171 -43.08 -10.48 20.97
N GLU A 172 -44.37 -10.51 21.30
CA GLU A 172 -44.87 -10.06 22.60
C GLU A 172 -44.42 -10.98 23.75
N ALA A 173 -44.39 -12.30 23.54
CA ALA A 173 -43.89 -13.25 24.52
C ALA A 173 -42.38 -13.09 24.75
N LEU A 174 -41.60 -12.82 23.69
CA LEU A 174 -40.18 -12.50 23.80
C LEU A 174 -39.96 -11.21 24.59
N GLN A 175 -40.75 -10.16 24.33
CA GLN A 175 -40.66 -8.89 25.08
C GLN A 175 -41.06 -9.03 26.56
N ARG A 176 -42.04 -9.87 26.89
CA ARG A 176 -42.44 -10.13 28.29
C ARG A 176 -41.44 -11.03 29.04
N ASN A 177 -40.74 -11.92 28.34
CA ASN A 177 -39.77 -12.84 28.93
C ASN A 177 -38.33 -12.30 28.94
N THR A 178 -38.05 -11.16 28.32
CA THR A 178 -36.78 -10.44 28.54
C THR A 178 -36.81 -9.74 29.90
N PRO A 179 -35.95 -10.10 30.86
CA PRO A 179 -35.84 -9.36 32.10
C PRO A 179 -35.39 -7.92 31.80
N ASP A 180 -35.94 -6.95 32.53
CA ASP A 180 -35.54 -5.54 32.45
C ASP A 180 -34.09 -5.40 32.95
N LEU A 181 -33.14 -5.58 32.04
CA LEU A 181 -31.72 -5.40 32.26
C LEU A 181 -31.44 -3.90 32.32
N ALA A 182 -31.65 -3.33 33.51
CA ALA A 182 -31.18 -1.99 33.80
C ALA A 182 -29.65 -1.98 33.95
N LEU A 183 -29.02 -0.89 33.51
CA LEU A 183 -27.61 -0.68 33.78
C LEU A 183 -27.36 -0.71 35.30
N PRO A 184 -26.25 -1.30 35.76
CA PRO A 184 -25.86 -1.24 37.17
C PRO A 184 -25.90 0.19 37.69
N ARG A 185 -26.33 0.36 38.95
CA ARG A 185 -26.36 1.68 39.59
C ARG A 185 -24.96 2.29 39.58
N LYS A 186 -24.86 3.55 39.15
CA LYS A 186 -23.61 4.28 39.17
C LYS A 186 -23.17 4.52 40.61
N LEU A 187 -22.00 4.00 40.98
CA LEU A 187 -21.36 4.28 42.26
C LEU A 187 -20.45 5.50 42.09
N LEU A 188 -20.91 6.65 42.59
CA LEU A 188 -20.17 7.91 42.60
C LEU A 188 -19.57 8.18 43.98
N PRO A 189 -18.40 8.84 44.07
CA PRO A 189 -17.85 9.29 45.34
C PRO A 189 -18.79 10.29 46.03
N THR A 190 -18.84 10.25 47.36
CA THR A 190 -19.71 11.12 48.18
C THR A 190 -18.98 12.25 48.89
N ALA A 191 -17.63 12.28 48.82
CA ALA A 191 -16.79 13.26 49.48
C ALA A 191 -15.62 13.68 48.58
N VAL A 192 -15.03 14.84 48.86
CA VAL A 192 -13.76 15.28 48.23
C VAL A 192 -12.58 14.39 48.66
N PRO A 193 -11.44 14.42 47.95
CA PRO A 193 -10.26 13.66 48.34
C PRO A 193 -9.82 13.99 49.77
N GLY A 194 -9.49 12.95 50.54
CA GLY A 194 -8.95 13.12 51.90
C GLY A 194 -7.57 13.76 51.87
N LEU A 195 -7.17 14.44 52.96
CA LEU A 195 -5.88 15.10 53.07
C LEU A 195 -4.81 14.11 53.55
N TYR A 196 -3.75 13.95 52.78
CA TYR A 196 -2.59 13.12 53.09
C TYR A 196 -1.28 13.86 52.79
N PRO A 197 -0.20 13.59 53.55
CA PRO A 197 1.07 14.25 53.29
C PRO A 197 1.64 13.82 51.91
N PRO A 198 2.31 14.74 51.19
CA PRO A 198 2.93 14.41 49.92
C PRO A 198 4.04 13.37 50.10
N PRO A 199 4.17 12.38 49.20
CA PRO A 199 5.25 11.41 49.25
C PRO A 199 6.61 12.06 48.95
N GLU A 200 7.67 11.39 49.39
CA GLU A 200 9.05 11.75 48.99
C GLU A 200 9.24 11.55 47.48
N THR A 201 10.11 12.34 46.85
CA THR A 201 10.36 12.30 45.40
C THR A 201 10.76 10.90 44.89
N ARG A 202 11.48 10.10 45.69
CA ARG A 202 11.84 8.71 45.35
C ARG A 202 10.63 7.77 45.31
N GLN A 203 9.62 8.02 46.12
CA GLN A 203 8.39 7.23 46.11
C GLN A 203 7.50 7.64 44.93
N SER A 204 7.52 8.93 44.55
CA SER A 204 6.79 9.46 43.38
C SER A 204 7.29 8.88 42.06
N SER A 205 8.60 8.63 41.91
CA SER A 205 9.16 7.98 40.70
C SER A 205 8.80 6.50 40.58
N ALA A 206 8.51 5.83 41.70
CA ALA A 206 8.04 4.45 41.75
C ALA A 206 6.50 4.31 41.61
N CYS A 207 5.79 5.39 41.28
CA CYS A 207 4.34 5.35 41.09
C CYS A 207 3.92 4.50 39.90
N ARG A 208 2.87 3.71 40.12
CA ARG A 208 2.20 2.80 39.19
C ARG A 208 0.70 2.82 39.50
N MET A 209 -0.10 2.27 38.58
CA MET A 209 -1.57 2.24 38.73
C MET A 209 -2.07 1.54 40.00
N TYR A 210 -1.31 0.60 40.58
CA TYR A 210 -1.76 -0.14 41.77
C TYR A 210 -1.39 0.54 43.11
N ASN A 211 -0.40 1.46 43.13
CA ASN A 211 0.11 2.05 44.38
C ASN A 211 -0.16 3.57 44.49
N CYS A 212 -0.36 4.27 43.38
CA CYS A 212 -0.54 5.73 43.36
C CYS A 212 -1.91 6.19 42.87
N PHE A 213 -2.71 5.30 42.28
CA PHE A 213 -4.06 5.60 41.84
C PHE A 213 -5.10 5.03 42.80
N ASP A 214 -6.07 5.84 43.19
CA ASP A 214 -7.18 5.45 44.06
C ASP A 214 -8.37 4.97 43.23
N HIS A 215 -8.45 3.64 43.07
CA HIS A 215 -9.53 2.96 42.36
C HIS A 215 -10.89 3.09 43.06
N SER A 216 -10.93 3.41 44.36
CA SER A 216 -12.20 3.50 45.11
C SER A 216 -13.10 4.63 44.62
N ARG A 217 -12.50 5.71 44.10
CA ARG A 217 -13.23 6.85 43.50
C ARG A 217 -13.66 6.59 42.06
N CYS A 218 -13.02 5.64 41.39
CA CYS A 218 -13.15 5.37 39.97
C CYS A 218 -13.81 4.00 39.73
N SER A 219 -15.01 3.80 40.28
CA SER A 219 -15.74 2.55 40.09
C SER A 219 -16.06 2.31 38.60
N LEU A 220 -16.05 1.04 38.17
CA LEU A 220 -16.39 0.67 36.78
C LEU A 220 -17.80 1.13 36.36
N THR A 221 -18.71 1.28 37.33
CA THR A 221 -20.09 1.74 37.10
C THR A 221 -20.27 3.25 37.13
N SER A 222 -19.28 4.02 37.61
CA SER A 222 -19.38 5.48 37.78
C SER A 222 -19.61 6.23 36.47
N GLY A 223 -19.18 5.64 35.34
CA GLY A 223 -19.08 6.33 34.05
C GLY A 223 -17.86 7.26 33.98
N PHE A 224 -16.89 7.10 34.89
CA PHE A 224 -15.59 7.78 34.89
C PHE A 224 -15.67 9.32 34.78
N PRO A 225 -16.35 9.99 35.73
CA PRO A 225 -16.51 11.45 35.70
C PRO A 225 -15.18 12.19 35.89
N VAL A 226 -14.94 13.21 35.09
CA VAL A 226 -13.70 14.00 35.04
C VAL A 226 -13.99 15.47 35.30
N TYR A 227 -13.26 16.05 36.25
CA TYR A 227 -13.34 17.46 36.62
C TYR A 227 -12.12 18.23 36.12
N LEU A 228 -12.32 19.41 35.52
CA LEU A 228 -11.25 20.30 35.09
C LEU A 228 -11.11 21.48 36.05
N TYR A 229 -9.90 21.71 36.57
CA TYR A 229 -9.57 22.95 37.25
C TYR A 229 -9.57 24.13 36.27
N ASP A 230 -10.30 25.19 36.61
CA ASP A 230 -10.29 26.41 35.80
C ASP A 230 -8.93 27.12 35.95
N PRO A 231 -8.10 27.20 34.90
CA PRO A 231 -6.75 27.77 34.98
C PRO A 231 -6.77 29.26 35.35
N ASP A 232 -7.87 29.96 35.09
CA ASP A 232 -8.02 31.38 35.39
C ASP A 232 -8.34 31.62 36.87
N ARG A 233 -8.91 30.62 37.55
CA ARG A 233 -9.24 30.66 38.99
C ARG A 233 -8.15 30.03 39.86
N TYR A 234 -7.49 29.00 39.34
CA TYR A 234 -6.47 28.23 40.05
C TYR A 234 -5.18 28.13 39.23
N PRO A 235 -4.43 29.24 39.09
CA PRO A 235 -3.16 29.22 38.36
C PRO A 235 -2.09 28.46 39.15
N VAL A 236 -1.41 27.52 38.48
CA VAL A 236 -0.33 26.70 39.06
C VAL A 236 1.07 27.11 38.58
N ILE A 237 1.13 28.11 37.70
CA ILE A 237 2.35 28.63 37.09
C ILE A 237 2.81 29.92 37.78
N THR A 238 4.12 30.20 37.71
CA THR A 238 4.76 31.39 38.29
C THR A 238 4.15 32.71 37.79
N LEU A 239 4.11 33.73 38.65
CA LEU A 239 3.64 35.08 38.31
C LEU A 239 4.42 35.66 37.11
N GLY A 240 3.72 36.13 36.07
CA GLY A 240 4.33 36.66 34.83
C GLY A 240 4.40 35.66 33.67
N TRP A 241 3.91 34.43 33.88
CA TRP A 241 3.68 33.44 32.85
C TRP A 241 2.19 33.13 32.77
N GLU A 242 1.67 32.93 31.56
CA GLU A 242 0.29 32.50 31.34
C GLU A 242 0.25 31.30 30.40
N VAL A 243 -0.61 30.31 30.69
CA VAL A 243 -0.87 29.21 29.75
C VAL A 243 -1.45 29.80 28.47
N GLU A 244 -0.94 29.36 27.33
CA GLU A 244 -1.39 29.85 26.03
C GLU A 244 -2.91 29.75 25.85
N GLY A 245 -3.54 30.86 25.42
CA GLY A 245 -4.99 30.95 25.27
C GLY A 245 -5.60 29.90 24.34
N PHE A 246 -4.87 29.49 23.29
CA PHE A 246 -5.33 28.43 22.38
C PHE A 246 -5.48 27.07 23.08
N VAL A 247 -4.54 26.71 23.96
CA VAL A 247 -4.59 25.45 24.71
C VAL A 247 -5.77 25.48 25.69
N LYS A 248 -5.97 26.61 26.38
CA LYS A 248 -7.11 26.81 27.29
C LYS A 248 -8.45 26.64 26.56
N THR A 249 -8.64 27.30 25.42
CA THR A 249 -9.91 27.26 24.67
C THR A 249 -10.16 25.89 24.05
N THR A 250 -9.15 25.29 23.44
CA THR A 250 -9.25 23.96 22.82
C THR A 250 -9.61 22.89 23.85
N LEU A 251 -8.99 22.91 25.02
CA LEU A 251 -9.29 21.94 26.08
C LEU A 251 -10.69 22.14 26.66
N LYS A 252 -11.08 23.40 26.96
CA LYS A 252 -12.44 23.72 27.45
C LYS A 252 -13.52 23.31 26.43
N GLN A 253 -13.30 23.54 25.13
CA GLN A 253 -14.22 23.11 24.07
C GLN A 253 -14.29 21.59 23.95
N THR A 254 -13.15 20.90 23.92
CA THR A 254 -13.09 19.44 23.72
C THR A 254 -13.74 18.69 24.89
N LEU A 255 -13.49 19.14 26.12
CA LEU A 255 -14.12 18.54 27.32
C LEU A 255 -15.60 18.90 27.43
N GLY A 256 -16.03 20.06 26.92
CA GLY A 256 -17.44 20.47 26.96
C GLY A 256 -18.39 19.53 26.22
N TYR A 257 -17.91 18.85 25.16
CA TYR A 257 -18.68 17.83 24.44
C TYR A 257 -18.44 16.40 24.95
N ASN A 258 -17.52 16.20 25.90
CA ASN A 258 -17.14 14.87 26.37
C ASN A 258 -18.18 14.36 27.39
N PRO A 259 -18.75 13.15 27.19
CA PRO A 259 -19.77 12.60 28.09
C PRO A 259 -19.27 12.29 29.51
N HIS A 260 -17.94 12.24 29.71
CA HIS A 260 -17.30 12.01 31.00
C HIS A 260 -17.11 13.30 31.81
N PHE A 261 -17.32 14.49 31.22
CA PHE A 261 -17.11 15.74 31.92
C PHE A 261 -18.15 15.98 33.02
N THR A 262 -17.70 16.39 34.21
CA THR A 262 -18.57 16.80 35.33
C THR A 262 -18.17 18.19 35.84
N THR A 263 -19.17 18.99 36.21
CA THR A 263 -18.97 20.29 36.88
C THR A 263 -18.87 20.14 38.39
N ASP A 264 -19.31 19.00 38.95
CA ASP A 264 -19.26 18.73 40.38
C ASP A 264 -17.93 18.04 40.76
N PRO A 265 -17.09 18.66 41.60
CA PRO A 265 -15.82 18.09 42.01
C PRO A 265 -15.97 16.91 42.98
N VAL A 266 -17.11 16.74 43.65
CA VAL A 266 -17.33 15.64 44.61
C VAL A 266 -17.51 14.32 43.88
N SER A 267 -18.36 14.32 42.85
CA SER A 267 -18.61 13.13 42.02
C SER A 267 -17.44 12.75 41.10
N ALA A 268 -16.41 13.59 40.98
CA ALA A 268 -15.27 13.36 40.09
C ALA A 268 -14.39 12.17 40.53
N CYS A 269 -14.04 11.34 39.55
CA CYS A 269 -13.07 10.25 39.66
C CYS A 269 -11.64 10.75 39.37
N ILE A 270 -11.49 11.61 38.36
CA ILE A 270 -10.21 12.23 37.97
C ILE A 270 -10.30 13.76 37.99
N TYR A 271 -9.22 14.40 38.39
CA TYR A 271 -9.03 15.85 38.36
C TYR A 271 -7.95 16.23 37.34
N LEU A 272 -8.29 17.09 36.38
CA LEU A 272 -7.38 17.59 35.36
C LEU A 272 -6.84 18.97 35.76
N VAL A 273 -5.52 19.12 35.74
CA VAL A 273 -4.81 20.39 35.97
C VAL A 273 -4.07 20.76 34.69
N LEU A 274 -4.41 21.90 34.10
CA LEU A 274 -3.72 22.40 32.91
C LEU A 274 -2.48 23.19 33.32
N VAL A 275 -1.31 22.70 32.90
CA VAL A 275 -0.02 23.41 33.05
C VAL A 275 0.41 24.01 31.72
N GLY A 276 0.34 23.22 30.64
CA GLY A 276 0.50 23.63 29.24
C GLY A 276 1.79 24.39 28.87
N GLU A 277 1.92 24.71 27.58
CA GLU A 277 2.88 25.70 27.11
C GLU A 277 2.54 27.08 27.69
N SER A 278 3.51 27.70 28.36
CA SER A 278 3.35 28.99 29.03
C SER A 278 4.14 30.07 28.33
N LEU A 279 3.49 31.21 28.06
CA LEU A 279 4.09 32.38 27.44
C LEU A 279 4.39 33.45 28.50
N ALA A 280 5.57 34.08 28.41
CA ALA A 280 5.93 35.20 29.28
C ALA A 280 5.11 36.45 28.92
N THR A 281 4.40 37.02 29.90
CA THR A 281 3.51 38.18 29.70
C THR A 281 4.14 39.52 30.08
N MET A 282 5.32 39.53 30.72
CA MET A 282 6.07 40.74 31.10
C MET A 282 7.41 40.88 30.35
N GLY A 283 7.77 42.12 29.99
CA GLY A 283 8.93 42.48 29.16
C GLY A 283 10.32 42.12 29.73
N PRO A 284 11.42 42.53 29.06
CA PRO A 284 12.75 41.89 29.07
C PRO A 284 13.58 41.96 30.38
N ASN A 285 12.96 42.28 31.52
CA ASN A 285 13.62 42.29 32.84
C ASN A 285 13.45 40.97 33.61
N LEU A 286 13.17 39.85 32.94
CA LEU A 286 13.11 38.49 33.49
C LEU A 286 14.52 37.86 33.66
N ARG A 287 15.48 38.62 34.21
CA ARG A 287 16.91 38.20 34.25
C ARG A 287 17.29 37.32 35.44
N ASN A 288 16.43 37.15 36.45
CA ASN A 288 16.76 36.48 37.72
C ASN A 288 15.74 35.41 38.18
N PHE A 289 14.74 35.03 37.37
CA PHE A 289 13.82 33.96 37.77
C PHE A 289 14.43 32.58 37.46
N THR A 290 14.57 31.79 38.53
CA THR A 290 15.05 30.41 38.55
C THR A 290 14.22 29.48 37.66
N ASP A 291 14.90 28.49 37.08
CA ASP A 291 14.56 27.58 35.97
C ASP A 291 13.20 26.82 35.96
N SER A 292 12.30 26.99 36.94
CA SER A 292 11.05 26.24 37.03
C SER A 292 9.83 27.15 36.92
N THR A 293 9.09 27.05 35.81
CA THR A 293 7.84 27.79 35.57
C THR A 293 6.65 27.25 36.38
N LEU A 294 6.74 26.00 36.84
CA LEU A 294 5.79 25.36 37.73
C LEU A 294 6.23 25.54 39.19
N GLN A 295 5.32 25.92 40.08
CA GLN A 295 5.58 26.03 41.52
C GLN A 295 4.92 24.90 42.30
N GLU A 296 5.70 24.23 43.17
CA GLU A 296 5.22 23.16 44.05
C GLU A 296 4.11 23.65 45.00
N ASN A 297 4.31 24.80 45.65
CA ASN A 297 3.34 25.34 46.62
C ASN A 297 1.95 25.54 46.00
N LEU A 298 1.89 26.11 44.79
CA LEU A 298 0.62 26.38 44.11
C LEU A 298 -0.14 25.10 43.74
N LEU A 299 0.58 24.00 43.48
CA LEU A 299 -0.05 22.69 43.24
C LEU A 299 -0.66 22.12 44.53
N HIS A 300 0.07 22.20 45.65
CA HIS A 300 -0.42 21.68 46.92
C HIS A 300 -1.56 22.51 47.52
N ASP A 301 -1.64 23.79 47.17
CA ASP A 301 -2.72 24.71 47.60
C ASP A 301 -4.05 24.50 46.84
N LEU A 302 -4.08 23.62 45.82
CA LEU A 302 -5.31 23.34 45.08
C LEU A 302 -6.38 22.71 46.01
N PRO A 303 -7.64 23.15 45.93
CA PRO A 303 -8.67 22.83 46.93
C PRO A 303 -9.06 21.35 47.00
N TYR A 304 -8.79 20.56 45.95
CA TYR A 304 -9.12 19.13 45.89
C TYR A 304 -7.88 18.25 45.69
N TRP A 305 -6.67 18.81 45.82
CA TRP A 305 -5.40 18.08 45.66
C TRP A 305 -5.25 16.90 46.61
N GLY A 306 -5.88 16.99 47.79
CA GLY A 306 -5.80 15.97 48.83
C GLY A 306 -4.39 15.85 49.44
N GLY A 307 -3.52 16.84 49.23
CA GLY A 307 -2.15 16.91 49.73
C GLY A 307 -1.13 16.07 48.95
N ASP A 308 -1.53 14.88 48.47
CA ASP A 308 -0.63 13.93 47.78
C ASP A 308 -0.88 13.76 46.27
N GLY A 309 -1.86 14.45 45.67
CA GLY A 309 -2.06 14.48 44.21
C GLY A 309 -2.60 13.18 43.60
N ARG A 310 -3.15 12.26 44.40
CA ARG A 310 -3.79 11.03 43.87
C ARG A 310 -4.93 11.36 42.90
N ASN A 311 -5.11 10.57 41.84
CA ASN A 311 -6.15 10.75 40.82
C ASN A 311 -6.11 12.11 40.09
N HIS A 312 -5.04 12.88 40.25
CA HIS A 312 -4.80 14.10 39.50
C HIS A 312 -3.97 13.79 38.25
N VAL A 313 -4.27 14.52 37.18
CA VAL A 313 -3.57 14.42 35.91
C VAL A 313 -3.09 15.80 35.52
N LEU A 314 -1.77 15.95 35.38
CA LEU A 314 -1.14 17.18 34.94
C LEU A 314 -0.99 17.16 33.42
N LEU A 315 -1.60 18.15 32.76
CA LEU A 315 -1.62 18.28 31.31
C LEU A 315 -0.58 19.32 30.88
N ASN A 316 0.48 18.89 30.22
CA ASN A 316 1.49 19.74 29.61
C ASN A 316 1.52 19.53 28.11
N PHE A 317 0.57 20.16 27.43
CA PHE A 317 0.51 20.15 25.97
C PHE A 317 1.43 21.21 25.39
N ALA A 318 2.35 20.77 24.53
CA ALA A 318 3.13 21.66 23.69
C ALA A 318 2.36 21.96 22.39
N ARG A 319 2.47 23.19 21.90
CA ARG A 319 1.93 23.63 20.60
C ARG A 319 3.05 24.03 19.66
N SER A 320 4.07 24.72 20.16
CA SER A 320 5.22 25.12 19.36
C SER A 320 6.36 24.12 19.51
N GLY A 321 6.69 23.42 18.42
CA GLY A 321 7.97 22.72 18.29
C GLY A 321 9.08 23.73 18.02
N SER A 322 9.37 24.61 18.99
CA SER A 322 10.23 25.80 18.90
C SER A 322 11.00 25.96 17.58
N VAL A 323 10.35 26.65 16.63
CA VAL A 323 10.99 27.27 15.47
C VAL A 323 11.47 28.63 15.95
N ARG A 324 12.78 28.89 15.87
CA ARG A 324 13.31 30.25 15.96
C ARG A 324 12.59 31.11 14.92
N GLY A 325 11.88 32.13 15.38
CA GLY A 325 11.19 33.08 14.50
C GLY A 325 10.46 34.20 15.23
N THR A 326 10.09 34.01 16.49
CA THR A 326 9.49 35.06 17.33
C THR A 326 10.33 35.30 18.57
N GLN A 327 10.41 36.55 19.00
CA GLN A 327 11.16 37.05 20.16
C GLN A 327 10.58 36.59 21.52
N GLU A 328 9.76 35.55 21.51
CA GLU A 328 8.91 35.10 22.61
C GLU A 328 9.54 33.90 23.31
N LEU A 329 9.85 34.05 24.60
CA LEU A 329 10.38 32.98 25.44
C LEU A 329 9.23 32.03 25.80
N SER A 330 9.14 30.89 25.13
CA SER A 330 8.19 29.81 25.43
C SER A 330 8.85 28.65 26.19
N THR A 331 8.08 27.97 27.05
CA THR A 331 8.47 26.71 27.71
C THR A 331 8.21 25.47 26.85
N GLY A 332 7.65 25.63 25.66
CA GLY A 332 7.31 24.55 24.74
C GLY A 332 8.49 23.61 24.49
N GLY A 333 8.24 22.31 24.66
CA GLY A 333 9.24 21.26 24.42
C GLY A 333 10.16 20.93 25.59
N ARG A 334 10.00 21.54 26.78
CA ARG A 334 10.77 21.22 28.00
C ARG A 334 10.01 20.27 28.93
N ASP A 335 10.74 19.42 29.65
CA ASP A 335 10.19 18.64 30.78
C ASP A 335 10.07 19.57 32.01
N ILE A 336 8.92 20.23 32.14
CA ILE A 336 8.65 21.24 33.18
C ILE A 336 8.47 20.64 34.58
N PHE A 337 8.32 19.32 34.68
CA PHE A 337 8.12 18.60 35.93
C PHE A 337 9.44 18.16 36.58
N HIS A 338 10.58 18.37 35.89
CA HIS A 338 11.88 18.01 36.42
C HIS A 338 12.20 18.83 37.69
N LYS A 339 12.44 18.13 38.80
CA LYS A 339 12.71 18.67 40.16
C LYS A 339 11.50 19.33 40.87
N VAL A 340 10.27 19.07 40.44
CA VAL A 340 9.06 19.52 41.16
C VAL A 340 8.39 18.33 41.85
N ASN A 341 8.03 18.43 43.13
CA ASN A 341 7.25 17.37 43.78
C ASN A 341 5.77 17.50 43.40
N THR A 342 5.30 16.61 42.53
CA THR A 342 3.90 16.53 42.10
C THR A 342 3.12 15.43 42.81
N GLY A 343 3.70 14.82 43.84
CA GLY A 343 3.10 13.71 44.58
C GLY A 343 2.83 12.49 43.70
N ARG A 344 1.59 12.01 43.72
CA ARG A 344 1.08 10.81 43.03
C ARG A 344 0.38 11.13 41.70
N ALA A 345 0.45 12.36 41.22
CA ALA A 345 -0.23 12.76 39.99
C ALA A 345 0.37 12.07 38.75
N MET A 346 -0.48 11.79 37.77
CA MET A 346 -0.11 11.28 36.45
C MET A 346 0.28 12.42 35.52
N PHE A 347 1.24 12.20 34.62
CA PHE A 347 1.66 13.21 33.65
C PHE A 347 1.20 12.87 32.25
N ILE A 348 0.70 13.88 31.55
CA ILE A 348 0.41 13.82 30.13
C ILE A 348 1.19 14.95 29.46
N GLN A 349 2.22 14.59 28.68
CA GLN A 349 3.07 15.57 28.00
C GLN A 349 3.71 15.02 26.73
N SER A 350 4.20 15.94 25.89
CA SER A 350 4.86 15.61 24.63
C SER A 350 6.36 15.38 24.76
N THR A 351 7.05 15.97 25.73
CA THR A 351 8.47 15.72 25.98
C THR A 351 8.64 14.94 27.29
N PHE A 352 9.32 13.79 27.26
CA PHE A 352 9.66 13.05 28.47
C PHE A 352 11.16 12.79 28.57
N SER A 353 11.69 12.93 29.78
CA SER A 353 12.96 12.34 30.15
C SER A 353 12.77 10.89 30.60
N ARG A 354 13.72 10.02 30.27
CA ARG A 354 13.69 8.59 30.58
C ARG A 354 13.67 8.32 32.09
N SER A 355 14.26 9.19 32.89
CA SER A 355 14.28 9.07 34.36
C SER A 355 12.92 9.38 35.00
N ASN A 356 12.11 10.23 34.38
CA ASN A 356 10.84 10.70 34.95
C ASN A 356 9.62 9.93 34.43
N PHE A 357 9.72 9.36 33.22
CA PHE A 357 8.61 8.62 32.62
C PHE A 357 8.32 7.32 33.39
N ARG A 358 7.06 7.14 33.81
CA ARG A 358 6.58 5.93 34.48
C ARG A 358 5.72 5.10 33.51
N PRO A 359 6.25 4.00 32.94
CA PRO A 359 5.51 3.19 31.97
C PRO A 359 4.21 2.65 32.54
N GLY A 360 3.11 2.78 31.78
CA GLY A 360 1.77 2.35 32.17
C GLY A 360 1.11 3.20 33.27
N PHE A 361 1.69 4.37 33.61
CA PHE A 361 1.13 5.34 34.54
C PHE A 361 1.08 6.74 33.94
N ASP A 362 2.18 7.18 33.33
CA ASP A 362 2.24 8.41 32.54
C ASP A 362 1.90 8.14 31.07
N VAL A 363 1.39 9.15 30.37
CA VAL A 363 0.95 9.04 28.96
C VAL A 363 1.71 10.03 28.09
N VAL A 364 2.28 9.54 27.00
CA VAL A 364 2.88 10.38 25.96
C VAL A 364 1.78 10.90 25.04
N SER A 365 1.58 12.21 25.01
CA SER A 365 0.58 12.86 24.15
C SER A 365 1.23 13.61 22.99
N PRO A 366 0.66 13.58 21.78
CA PRO A 366 1.15 14.39 20.68
C PRO A 366 0.98 15.89 20.99
N PRO A 367 1.79 16.77 20.39
CA PRO A 367 1.54 18.21 20.47
C PRO A 367 0.18 18.56 19.86
N ILE A 368 -0.45 19.62 20.37
CA ILE A 368 -1.76 20.07 19.87
C ILE A 368 -1.54 20.84 18.56
N LEU A 369 -1.49 20.08 17.47
CA LEU A 369 -1.34 20.56 16.10
C LEU A 369 -2.68 20.45 15.36
N GLY A 370 -3.06 21.50 14.62
CA GLY A 370 -4.31 21.53 13.85
C GLY A 370 -5.52 22.13 14.60
N PRO A 371 -6.71 22.14 13.95
CA PRO A 371 -7.92 22.73 14.52
C PRO A 371 -8.57 21.84 15.60
N PRO A 372 -9.28 22.43 16.57
CA PRO A 372 -10.08 21.66 17.54
C PRO A 372 -11.21 20.90 16.82
N GLY A 373 -11.37 19.59 17.09
CA GLY A 373 -12.49 18.79 16.58
C GLY A 373 -12.17 17.76 15.48
N GLY A 374 -10.93 17.70 14.98
CA GLY A 374 -10.37 16.47 14.42
C GLY A 374 -10.68 16.07 12.97
N ASP A 375 -11.26 16.94 12.13
CA ASP A 375 -11.31 16.66 10.68
C ASP A 375 -10.12 17.31 9.96
N THR A 376 -9.03 16.54 9.83
CA THR A 376 -7.84 16.91 9.05
C THR A 376 -7.71 16.11 7.76
N TRP A 377 -8.68 15.22 7.47
CA TRP A 377 -8.63 14.32 6.32
C TRP A 377 -8.76 15.07 5.00
N GLN A 378 -9.48 16.20 5.01
CA GLN A 378 -9.66 17.08 3.85
C GLN A 378 -8.33 17.63 3.30
N ASP A 379 -7.31 17.77 4.15
CA ASP A 379 -5.99 18.28 3.79
C ASP A 379 -5.01 17.19 3.32
N SER A 380 -5.39 15.91 3.46
CA SER A 380 -4.51 14.77 3.16
C SER A 380 -4.32 14.61 1.64
N PRO A 381 -3.06 14.53 1.15
CA PRO A 381 -2.79 14.32 -0.27
C PRO A 381 -3.14 12.90 -0.71
N MET A 382 -3.30 12.69 -2.02
CA MET A 382 -3.43 11.35 -2.57
C MET A 382 -2.19 10.50 -2.24
N MET A 383 -2.40 9.28 -1.76
CA MET A 383 -1.32 8.34 -1.39
C MET A 383 -0.70 7.61 -2.59
N LEU A 384 -1.15 7.93 -3.82
CA LEU A 384 -0.64 7.39 -5.08
C LEU A 384 -0.04 8.53 -5.92
N PRO A 385 1.10 8.31 -6.61
CA PRO A 385 1.88 7.06 -6.68
C PRO A 385 2.70 6.77 -5.41
N ALA A 386 3.01 5.49 -5.18
CA ALA A 386 3.80 5.05 -4.02
C ALA A 386 5.25 5.57 -4.05
N ARG A 387 5.85 5.73 -5.24
CA ARG A 387 7.13 6.42 -5.42
C ARG A 387 6.84 7.87 -5.81
N ARG A 388 7.16 8.81 -4.93
CA ARG A 388 7.08 10.26 -5.16
C ARG A 388 8.43 10.82 -5.64
N LYS A 389 8.50 12.15 -5.84
CA LYS A 389 9.69 12.84 -6.37
C LYS A 389 10.93 12.51 -5.54
N TYR A 390 10.85 12.65 -4.22
CA TYR A 390 11.93 12.28 -3.32
C TYR A 390 11.61 10.92 -2.70
N LEU A 391 12.57 9.99 -2.73
CA LEU A 391 12.43 8.71 -2.03
C LEU A 391 12.47 8.96 -0.52
N LEU A 392 13.48 9.68 -0.03
CA LEU A 392 13.65 10.01 1.39
C LEU A 392 14.02 11.50 1.54
N SER A 393 13.41 12.18 2.51
CA SER A 393 13.76 13.57 2.82
C SER A 393 13.97 13.84 4.32
N PHE A 394 14.87 14.77 4.64
CA PHE A 394 15.13 15.28 5.99
C PHE A 394 15.26 16.80 5.97
N GLN A 395 14.70 17.47 6.98
CA GLN A 395 14.85 18.91 7.17
C GLN A 395 14.93 19.20 8.67
N GLY A 396 16.11 19.57 9.15
CA GLY A 396 16.30 19.99 10.53
C GLY A 396 17.74 20.39 10.82
N GLU A 397 17.95 21.17 11.86
CA GLU A 397 19.26 21.64 12.31
C GLU A 397 19.55 21.12 13.71
N PHE A 398 20.79 20.69 13.95
CA PHE A 398 21.25 20.29 15.28
C PHE A 398 22.09 21.39 15.92
N HIS A 399 21.63 21.96 17.04
CA HIS A 399 22.33 23.04 17.73
C HIS A 399 23.16 22.50 18.90
N GLN A 400 24.47 22.45 18.76
CA GLN A 400 25.37 22.04 19.84
C GLN A 400 25.56 23.20 20.84
N SER A 401 25.49 22.92 22.14
CA SER A 401 25.75 23.94 23.16
C SER A 401 27.21 24.45 23.08
N ALA A 402 27.39 25.73 22.77
CA ALA A 402 28.69 26.39 22.58
C ALA A 402 29.65 26.33 23.80
N ASN A 403 29.13 26.01 25.00
CA ASN A 403 29.95 25.90 26.22
C ASN A 403 30.92 24.69 26.20
N LEU A 404 30.78 23.74 25.27
CA LEU A 404 31.65 22.58 25.16
C LEU A 404 32.86 22.80 24.24
N VAL A 405 32.75 23.68 23.24
CA VAL A 405 33.85 23.97 22.31
C VAL A 405 34.95 24.82 22.99
N THR A 406 34.56 25.68 23.93
CA THR A 406 35.51 26.48 24.72
C THR A 406 36.22 25.67 25.80
N ALA A 407 35.60 24.59 26.31
CA ALA A 407 36.25 23.67 27.25
C ALA A 407 37.30 22.78 26.54
N TYR A 408 37.01 22.34 25.31
CA TYR A 408 37.93 21.54 24.50
C TYR A 408 39.16 22.32 24.01
N THR A 409 39.00 23.60 23.68
CA THR A 409 40.13 24.46 23.25
C THR A 409 41.00 24.95 24.41
N LYS A 410 40.50 24.92 25.65
CA LYS A 410 41.30 25.19 26.85
C LYS A 410 42.06 23.95 27.33
N ASN A 411 41.43 22.78 27.28
CA ASN A 411 42.03 21.54 27.79
C ASN A 411 43.07 20.91 26.85
N LEU A 412 43.19 21.35 25.59
CA LEU A 412 44.30 20.98 24.71
C LEU A 412 45.58 21.81 24.96
N GLY A 413 45.51 22.83 25.83
CA GLY A 413 46.63 23.71 26.18
C GLY A 413 47.21 23.51 27.59
N GLU A 414 46.56 22.73 28.45
CA GLU A 414 46.99 22.45 29.84
C GLU A 414 46.88 20.95 30.14
N ALA A 415 47.71 20.15 29.47
CA ALA A 415 47.99 18.78 29.87
C ALA A 415 49.48 18.67 30.26
N THR A 416 49.83 19.35 31.36
CA THR A 416 51.00 19.03 32.19
C THR A 416 50.57 19.18 33.65
N ASP A 417 50.75 18.09 34.40
CA ASP A 417 50.63 17.96 35.86
C ASP A 417 49.23 18.12 36.48
N ASN A 418 48.54 16.99 36.65
CA ASN A 418 48.30 16.37 37.98
C ASN A 418 47.34 15.18 37.83
N PHE A 419 47.83 13.99 38.14
CA PHE A 419 47.03 12.79 38.32
C PHE A 419 46.45 12.80 39.74
N ASP A 420 45.13 12.88 39.87
CA ASP A 420 44.43 12.39 41.05
C ASP A 420 43.09 11.75 40.64
N ASP A 421 42.77 10.65 41.32
CA ASP A 421 41.82 9.61 40.91
C ASP A 421 40.35 10.05 40.93
N SER A 422 39.67 9.96 39.78
CA SER A 422 38.21 9.77 39.72
C SER A 422 37.81 9.01 38.44
N GLU A 423 37.60 7.70 38.56
CA GLU A 423 37.29 6.79 37.43
C GLU A 423 35.92 7.06 36.76
N ASP A 424 35.01 7.81 37.39
CA ASP A 424 33.66 8.06 36.86
C ASP A 424 33.59 9.18 35.78
N ASP A 425 34.56 10.09 35.73
CA ASP A 425 34.56 11.21 34.77
C ASP A 425 35.25 10.86 33.43
N PHE A 426 36.13 9.86 33.41
CA PHE A 426 36.82 9.43 32.19
C PHE A 426 35.88 8.67 31.23
N VAL A 427 35.03 7.77 31.75
CA VAL A 427 34.07 6.97 30.96
C VAL A 427 32.99 7.84 30.31
N ASN A 428 32.55 8.89 31.00
CA ASN A 428 31.52 9.81 30.50
C ASN A 428 32.00 10.71 29.35
N ASN A 429 33.31 10.96 29.25
CA ASN A 429 33.90 11.76 28.17
C ASN A 429 34.10 10.92 26.90
N ASP A 430 34.51 9.66 27.02
CA ASP A 430 34.67 8.74 25.88
C ASP A 430 33.33 8.37 25.21
N ALA A 431 32.29 8.12 26.02
CA ALA A 431 30.94 7.89 25.51
C ALA A 431 30.32 9.13 24.83
N ARG A 432 30.68 10.35 25.25
CA ARG A 432 30.24 11.59 24.59
C ARG A 432 30.99 11.85 23.29
N PHE A 433 32.29 11.56 23.26
CA PHE A 433 33.13 11.65 22.07
C PHE A 433 32.67 10.67 20.98
N THR A 434 32.41 9.42 21.36
CA THR A 434 31.89 8.38 20.45
C THR A 434 30.51 8.76 19.88
N ARG A 435 29.60 9.33 20.69
CA ARG A 435 28.27 9.78 20.22
C ARG A 435 28.36 10.92 19.21
N GLN A 436 29.27 11.89 19.41
CA GLN A 436 29.46 12.99 18.46
C GLN A 436 29.98 12.48 17.11
N ASN A 437 30.89 11.51 17.12
CA ASN A 437 31.40 10.87 15.90
C ASN A 437 30.31 10.11 15.12
N ILE A 438 29.33 9.50 15.81
CA ILE A 438 28.21 8.79 15.16
C ILE A 438 27.27 9.78 14.46
N GLU A 439 26.91 10.89 15.10
CA GLU A 439 26.01 11.88 14.49
C GLU A 439 26.66 12.56 13.27
N SER A 440 27.95 12.91 13.35
CA SER A 440 28.68 13.45 12.21
C SER A 440 28.75 12.45 11.05
N PHE A 441 28.98 11.17 11.36
CA PHE A 441 28.96 10.10 10.36
C PHE A 441 27.60 9.95 9.68
N ILE A 442 26.50 10.01 10.44
CA ILE A 442 25.13 9.96 9.87
C ILE A 442 24.91 11.12 8.90
N VAL A 443 25.26 12.34 9.30
CA VAL A 443 25.09 13.54 8.44
C VAL A 443 25.93 13.43 7.18
N GLU A 444 27.21 13.07 7.30
CA GLU A 444 28.12 12.90 6.17
C GLU A 444 27.62 11.81 5.20
N HIS A 445 27.19 10.67 5.72
CA HIS A 445 26.66 9.58 4.91
C HIS A 445 25.39 10.00 4.15
N LEU A 446 24.44 10.63 4.84
CA LEU A 446 23.19 11.08 4.22
C LEU A 446 23.44 12.17 3.16
N GLN A 447 24.35 13.12 3.41
CA GLN A 447 24.79 14.09 2.39
C GLN A 447 25.45 13.37 1.19
N GLY A 448 26.23 12.33 1.43
CA GLY A 448 26.81 11.48 0.38
C GLY A 448 25.75 10.81 -0.51
N LEU A 449 24.59 10.44 0.05
CA LEU A 449 23.47 9.88 -0.73
C LEU A 449 22.84 10.90 -1.67
N GLU A 450 22.80 12.19 -1.32
CA GLU A 450 22.23 13.25 -2.17
C GLU A 450 23.04 13.44 -3.46
N PHE A 451 24.36 13.31 -3.38
CA PHE A 451 25.27 13.38 -4.54
C PHE A 451 25.61 12.00 -5.13
N GLY A 452 25.00 10.94 -4.60
CA GLY A 452 25.24 9.56 -5.00
C GLY A 452 24.72 9.24 -6.41
N SER A 453 25.25 8.20 -7.02
CA SER A 453 24.85 7.74 -8.37
C SER A 453 23.56 6.91 -8.40
N THR A 454 22.73 7.01 -7.37
CA THR A 454 21.44 6.30 -7.33
C THR A 454 20.44 6.99 -8.25
N SER A 455 19.57 6.20 -8.89
CA SER A 455 18.49 6.74 -9.72
C SER A 455 17.42 7.52 -8.93
N ASP A 456 17.29 7.25 -7.63
CA ASP A 456 16.32 7.90 -6.75
C ASP A 456 16.84 9.26 -6.28
N GLN A 457 15.94 10.25 -6.14
CA GLN A 457 16.29 11.57 -5.62
C GLN A 457 16.10 11.61 -4.10
N PHE A 458 17.04 12.26 -3.42
CA PHE A 458 17.03 12.50 -1.98
C PHE A 458 17.09 14.00 -1.71
N LEU A 459 16.57 14.43 -0.55
CA LEU A 459 16.65 15.82 -0.11
C LEU A 459 17.01 15.87 1.36
N PHE A 460 18.21 16.36 1.69
CA PHE A 460 18.66 16.46 3.07
C PHE A 460 19.12 17.88 3.40
N HIS A 461 18.45 18.50 4.37
CA HIS A 461 18.79 19.83 4.85
C HIS A 461 19.15 19.77 6.34
N PHE A 462 20.43 19.94 6.64
CA PHE A 462 21.01 19.84 7.98
C PHE A 462 21.33 21.20 8.64
N ASP A 463 21.18 22.30 7.91
CA ASP A 463 21.45 23.66 8.37
C ASP A 463 20.34 24.57 7.87
N CYS A 464 19.58 25.20 8.77
CA CYS A 464 18.47 26.07 8.41
C CYS A 464 18.96 27.44 7.90
N SER A 465 19.59 27.50 6.72
CA SER A 465 19.93 28.77 6.10
C SER A 465 18.66 29.52 5.71
N LEU A 466 18.45 30.74 6.22
CA LEU A 466 17.44 31.67 5.71
C LEU A 466 18.02 32.44 4.50
N PRO A 467 17.50 32.29 3.27
CA PRO A 467 17.69 33.30 2.24
C PRO A 467 16.42 34.17 2.15
N MET A 468 16.53 35.42 2.60
CA MET A 468 15.77 36.64 2.19
C MET A 468 15.35 37.50 3.38
N GLY A 469 15.84 38.74 3.41
CA GLY A 469 15.28 39.84 4.21
C GLY A 469 16.17 40.38 5.32
N THR A 470 17.25 41.07 4.93
CA THR A 470 17.83 42.24 5.63
C THR A 470 17.57 42.37 7.15
N THR A 471 18.59 42.12 7.96
CA THR A 471 19.24 43.17 8.75
C THR A 471 20.65 42.71 9.07
N SER A 472 21.60 43.56 8.72
CA SER A 472 23.00 43.43 9.09
C SER A 472 23.13 43.14 10.59
N VAL A 473 23.66 41.96 10.93
CA VAL A 473 24.35 41.78 12.21
C VAL A 473 25.58 42.67 12.14
N GLY A 474 25.44 43.88 12.66
CA GLY A 474 26.56 44.78 12.90
C GLY A 474 27.54 44.09 13.83
N LEU A 475 28.75 43.84 13.33
CA LEU A 475 29.91 43.53 14.15
C LEU A 475 30.20 44.75 15.04
N ASP A 476 29.65 44.79 16.24
CA ASP A 476 30.11 45.76 17.24
C ASP A 476 31.19 45.09 18.12
N ARG A 477 32.46 45.38 17.79
CA ARG A 477 33.68 44.83 18.40
C ARG A 477 34.01 45.42 19.78
N ARG A 478 33.03 45.97 20.51
CA ARG A 478 33.26 46.66 21.80
C ARG A 478 32.23 46.32 22.88
N ALA A 479 31.99 45.03 23.13
CA ALA A 479 31.59 44.55 24.45
C ALA A 479 31.82 43.03 24.52
N GLY A 480 32.63 42.58 25.47
CA GLY A 480 32.87 41.17 25.70
C GLY A 480 31.57 40.44 26.05
N GLY A 481 31.36 39.28 25.41
CA GLY A 481 30.40 38.27 25.83
C GLY A 481 29.01 38.39 25.20
N VAL A 482 28.84 37.87 23.99
CA VAL A 482 27.53 37.35 23.57
C VAL A 482 27.30 36.06 24.35
N LYS A 483 26.66 36.15 25.52
CA LYS A 483 26.04 34.99 26.15
C LYS A 483 24.78 34.66 25.38
N VAL A 484 24.90 33.76 24.41
CA VAL A 484 23.77 32.94 23.97
C VAL A 484 23.18 32.33 25.23
N VAL A 485 21.90 32.58 25.51
CA VAL A 485 21.21 31.92 26.62
C VAL A 485 21.37 30.43 26.39
N ALA A 486 22.19 29.79 27.24
CA ALA A 486 22.51 28.38 27.18
C ALA A 486 21.27 27.58 27.59
N GLY A 487 20.30 27.47 26.69
CA GLY A 487 19.37 26.36 26.69
C GLY A 487 20.13 25.14 26.19
N SER A 488 20.41 24.19 27.08
CA SER A 488 20.93 22.86 26.72
C SER A 488 19.90 22.11 25.88
N TRP A 489 19.98 22.19 24.55
CA TRP A 489 19.03 21.49 23.67
C TRP A 489 19.84 20.52 22.82
N GLY A 490 20.13 19.36 23.40
CA GLY A 490 20.75 18.24 22.69
C GLY A 490 19.76 17.51 21.78
N ASP A 491 18.92 18.23 21.03
CA ASP A 491 17.90 17.67 20.11
C ASP A 491 17.89 18.41 18.77
N TRP A 492 17.29 17.80 17.76
CA TRP A 492 17.09 18.39 16.43
C TRP A 492 15.99 19.46 16.45
N VAL A 493 16.14 20.49 15.63
CA VAL A 493 15.16 21.58 15.43
C VAL A 493 14.62 21.52 14.01
N LEU A 494 13.34 21.86 13.80
CA LEU A 494 12.73 21.89 12.48
C LEU A 494 13.01 23.20 11.74
N CYS A 495 13.45 23.11 10.48
CA CYS A 495 13.65 24.28 9.63
C CYS A 495 12.34 24.83 9.05
N GLY A 496 12.27 26.16 8.86
CA GLY A 496 11.18 26.83 8.15
C GLY A 496 9.82 26.78 8.85
N THR A 497 8.75 26.95 8.06
CA THR A 497 7.35 26.91 8.54
C THR A 497 6.72 25.53 8.29
N GLU A 498 5.61 25.22 8.98
CA GLU A 498 4.83 23.99 8.73
C GLU A 498 4.47 23.86 7.24
N SER A 499 4.04 24.96 6.61
CA SER A 499 3.67 24.96 5.19
C SER A 499 4.84 24.65 4.26
N SER A 500 6.04 25.19 4.52
CA SER A 500 7.22 24.91 3.70
C SER A 500 7.72 23.48 3.87
N ARG A 501 7.61 22.91 5.09
CA ARG A 501 7.94 21.50 5.33
C ARG A 501 6.90 20.58 4.71
N GLY A 502 5.63 20.95 4.81
CA GLY A 502 4.51 20.20 4.26
C GLY A 502 4.58 20.03 2.74
N SER A 503 5.02 21.05 1.99
CA SER A 503 5.18 20.91 0.53
C SER A 503 6.24 19.87 0.16
N VAL A 504 7.37 19.85 0.88
CA VAL A 504 8.43 18.86 0.69
C VAL A 504 7.97 17.45 1.06
N LEU A 505 7.26 17.31 2.18
CA LEU A 505 6.74 16.03 2.63
C LEU A 505 5.67 15.46 1.67
N ARG A 506 4.85 16.31 1.05
CA ARG A 506 3.88 15.89 0.02
C ARG A 506 4.57 15.30 -1.20
N ASP A 507 5.77 15.77 -1.54
CA ASP A 507 6.60 15.25 -2.64
C ASP A 507 7.51 14.08 -2.23
N SER A 508 7.51 13.69 -0.94
CA SER A 508 8.39 12.66 -0.38
C SER A 508 7.64 11.37 -0.10
N THR A 509 8.26 10.23 -0.44
CA THR A 509 7.71 8.89 -0.12
C THR A 509 7.94 8.57 1.35
N PHE A 510 9.17 8.75 1.81
CA PHE A 510 9.59 8.58 3.19
C PHE A 510 10.06 9.90 3.79
N ALA A 511 9.73 10.10 5.06
CA ALA A 511 10.21 11.23 5.85
C ALA A 511 11.17 10.72 6.92
N LEU A 512 12.45 11.09 6.82
CA LEU A 512 13.44 10.73 7.83
C LEU A 512 13.20 11.56 9.10
N VAL A 513 13.24 10.89 10.24
CA VAL A 513 13.15 11.49 11.57
C VAL A 513 14.29 10.92 12.39
N ILE A 514 15.24 11.77 12.79
CA ILE A 514 16.43 11.35 13.53
C ILE A 514 16.16 11.56 15.02
N ALA A 515 16.37 10.51 15.82
CA ALA A 515 16.26 10.58 17.27
C ALA A 515 17.33 11.51 17.86
N SER A 516 16.97 12.22 18.94
CA SER A 516 17.90 13.05 19.72
C SER A 516 19.22 12.30 20.02
N PRO A 517 20.39 12.96 19.89
CA PRO A 517 21.66 12.41 20.35
C PRO A 517 21.72 12.21 21.87
N ASN A 518 20.88 12.92 22.61
CA ASN A 518 20.79 12.81 24.05
C ASN A 518 19.82 11.68 24.45
N THR A 519 20.39 10.53 24.83
CA THR A 519 19.66 9.33 25.23
C THR A 519 18.86 9.47 26.55
N SER A 520 19.01 10.59 27.26
CA SER A 520 18.19 10.90 28.43
C SER A 520 16.76 11.28 28.07
N PHE A 521 16.51 11.73 26.84
CA PHE A 521 15.15 11.96 26.35
C PHE A 521 14.55 10.65 25.85
N LEU A 522 13.31 10.40 26.24
CA LEU A 522 12.49 9.31 25.71
C LEU A 522 11.74 9.75 24.45
N THR A 523 11.27 10.99 24.43
CA THR A 523 10.50 11.55 23.33
C THR A 523 10.51 13.08 23.43
N THR A 524 10.41 13.77 22.31
CA THR A 524 10.46 15.24 22.25
C THR A 524 9.34 15.79 21.36
N THR A 525 8.87 16.99 21.68
CA THR A 525 7.84 17.69 20.88
C THR A 525 8.24 17.84 19.42
N VAL A 526 9.52 18.07 19.13
CA VAL A 526 10.00 18.28 17.76
C VAL A 526 9.91 16.99 16.94
N LEU A 527 10.35 15.87 17.52
CA LEU A 527 10.23 14.55 16.92
C LEU A 527 8.77 14.19 16.62
N GLN A 528 7.89 14.39 17.61
CA GLN A 528 6.46 14.10 17.47
C GLN A 528 5.79 15.00 16.43
N THR A 529 6.15 16.29 16.38
CA THR A 529 5.69 17.22 15.34
C THR A 529 6.05 16.70 13.95
N ARG A 530 7.29 16.22 13.76
CA ARG A 530 7.73 15.72 12.46
C ARG A 530 7.00 14.44 12.04
N VAL A 531 6.79 13.52 12.99
CA VAL A 531 5.99 12.31 12.75
C VAL A 531 4.56 12.70 12.34
N TYR A 532 3.94 13.64 13.04
CA TYR A 532 2.60 14.14 12.70
C TYR A 532 2.56 14.79 11.30
N GLU A 533 3.50 15.69 10.98
CA GLU A 533 3.58 16.33 9.66
C GLU A 533 3.74 15.31 8.52
N ALA A 534 4.58 14.29 8.72
CA ALA A 534 4.80 13.23 7.74
C ALA A 534 3.50 12.45 7.47
N LEU A 535 2.79 12.05 8.53
CA LEU A 535 1.50 11.35 8.42
C LEU A 535 0.42 12.22 7.76
N LYS A 536 0.35 13.50 8.12
CA LYS A 536 -0.57 14.48 7.50
C LYS A 536 -0.30 14.66 6.00
N ALA A 537 0.96 14.58 5.58
CA ALA A 537 1.38 14.62 4.17
C ALA A 537 1.36 13.25 3.47
N GLY A 538 0.89 12.19 4.14
CA GLY A 538 0.88 10.83 3.60
C GLY A 538 2.27 10.29 3.25
N ALA A 539 3.33 10.81 3.87
CA ALA A 539 4.69 10.30 3.77
C ALA A 539 4.96 9.33 4.92
N ILE A 540 5.63 8.21 4.65
CA ILE A 540 5.89 7.18 5.66
C ILE A 540 7.06 7.63 6.57
N PRO A 541 6.86 7.80 7.89
CA PRO A 541 7.94 8.19 8.78
C PRO A 541 8.97 7.06 8.93
N VAL A 542 10.25 7.43 8.92
CA VAL A 542 11.39 6.52 9.15
C VAL A 542 12.17 7.06 10.34
N LEU A 543 12.07 6.38 11.49
CA LEU A 543 12.70 6.78 12.74
C LEU A 543 14.10 6.16 12.86
N LEU A 544 15.14 6.97 12.73
CA LEU A 544 16.53 6.57 12.93
C LEU A 544 16.92 6.74 14.41
N GLY A 545 17.22 5.63 15.09
CA GLY A 545 17.31 5.55 16.55
C GLY A 545 15.97 5.24 17.23
N GLY A 546 15.07 4.56 16.51
CA GLY A 546 13.73 4.21 16.98
C GLY A 546 13.67 3.25 18.18
N ASP A 547 14.74 2.51 18.43
CA ASP A 547 14.88 1.56 19.56
C ASP A 547 14.84 2.24 20.93
N GLN A 548 15.07 3.56 20.98
CA GLN A 548 15.16 4.32 22.22
C GLN A 548 13.94 5.21 22.47
N LEU A 549 12.95 5.22 21.57
CA LEU A 549 11.88 6.21 21.58
C LEU A 549 10.53 5.61 21.96
N GLU A 550 9.73 6.39 22.68
CA GLU A 550 8.30 6.12 22.90
C GLU A 550 7.47 7.12 22.09
N LEU A 551 6.59 6.61 21.22
CA LEU A 551 5.66 7.44 20.44
C LEU A 551 4.35 7.65 21.20
N PRO A 552 3.57 8.70 20.86
CA PRO A 552 2.33 8.99 21.55
C PRO A 552 1.33 7.84 21.52
N TYR A 553 0.68 7.57 22.66
CA TYR A 553 -0.30 6.49 22.84
C TYR A 553 0.20 5.12 22.39
N SER A 554 1.48 4.80 22.61
CA SER A 554 2.06 3.49 22.27
C SER A 554 1.33 2.31 22.92
N GLU A 555 0.60 2.55 24.00
CA GLU A 555 -0.24 1.54 24.66
C GLU A 555 -1.52 1.19 23.90
N VAL A 556 -1.95 2.03 22.94
CA VAL A 556 -3.16 1.81 22.12
C VAL A 556 -2.82 1.68 20.64
N VAL A 557 -1.87 2.46 20.15
CA VAL A 557 -1.50 2.56 18.73
C VAL A 557 -0.32 1.64 18.44
N ASP A 558 -0.54 0.64 17.57
CA ASP A 558 0.52 -0.22 17.04
C ASP A 558 1.33 0.51 15.97
N TRP A 559 2.32 1.28 16.43
CA TRP A 559 3.18 2.10 15.57
C TRP A 559 4.01 1.30 14.55
N ASN A 560 4.23 0.00 14.76
CA ASN A 560 4.99 -0.85 13.83
C ASN A 560 4.32 -1.00 12.46
N ARG A 561 3.02 -0.72 12.38
CA ARG A 561 2.24 -0.75 11.13
C ARG A 561 2.32 0.55 10.34
N VAL A 562 2.74 1.64 10.98
CA VAL A 562 2.64 3.01 10.45
C VAL A 562 4.03 3.61 10.22
N VAL A 563 5.01 3.25 11.05
CA VAL A 563 6.34 3.85 11.08
C VAL A 563 7.42 2.77 10.92
N LEU A 564 8.49 3.10 10.23
CA LEU A 564 9.67 2.25 10.11
C LEU A 564 10.70 2.63 11.18
N PHE A 565 10.92 1.74 12.15
CA PHE A 565 11.95 1.91 13.17
C PHE A 565 13.27 1.32 12.68
N LEU A 566 14.33 2.14 12.65
CA LEU A 566 15.67 1.75 12.24
C LEU A 566 16.69 2.15 13.31
N PRO A 567 17.61 1.27 13.71
CA PRO A 567 18.73 1.65 14.58
C PRO A 567 19.67 2.62 13.86
N LYS A 568 20.31 3.54 14.61
CA LYS A 568 21.28 4.50 14.05
C LYS A 568 22.43 3.83 13.28
N SER A 569 22.85 2.63 13.69
CA SER A 569 23.91 1.84 13.04
C SER A 569 23.55 1.32 11.64
N THR A 570 22.27 1.36 11.24
CA THR A 570 21.81 0.82 9.94
C THR A 570 21.73 1.88 8.83
N VAL A 571 22.24 3.09 9.08
CA VAL A 571 22.16 4.23 8.15
C VAL A 571 22.70 3.88 6.76
N ASP A 572 23.81 3.12 6.67
CA ASP A 572 24.42 2.72 5.40
C ASP A 572 23.50 1.84 4.53
N THR A 573 22.58 1.14 5.16
CA THR A 573 21.66 0.19 4.49
C THR A 573 20.26 0.76 4.31
N ILE A 574 20.02 2.01 4.68
CA ILE A 574 18.68 2.60 4.74
C ILE A 574 17.96 2.49 3.38
N VAL A 575 18.64 2.82 2.28
CA VAL A 575 18.05 2.78 0.94
C VAL A 575 17.65 1.35 0.55
N ALA A 576 18.48 0.36 0.87
CA ALA A 576 18.19 -1.05 0.58
C ALA A 576 16.99 -1.55 1.39
N LEU A 577 16.93 -1.19 2.68
CA LEU A 577 15.81 -1.54 3.56
C LEU A 577 14.49 -0.91 3.09
N LEU A 578 14.50 0.38 2.74
CA LEU A 578 13.32 1.09 2.26
C LEU A 578 12.77 0.48 0.96
N ARG A 579 13.66 0.15 0.01
CA ARG A 579 13.29 -0.51 -1.25
C ARG A 579 12.73 -1.91 -1.02
N HIS A 580 13.40 -2.71 -0.19
CA HIS A 580 12.94 -4.07 0.13
C HIS A 580 11.58 -4.07 0.83
N ARG A 581 11.35 -3.15 1.76
CA ARG A 581 10.11 -3.07 2.54
C ARG A 581 8.88 -2.66 1.72
N LEU A 582 9.03 -1.74 0.76
CA LEU A 582 7.93 -1.38 -0.13
C LEU A 582 7.85 -2.25 -1.38
N GLY A 583 8.81 -3.14 -1.60
CA GLY A 583 8.96 -3.86 -2.86
C GLY A 583 9.16 -2.92 -4.06
N ILE A 584 9.58 -1.66 -3.85
CA ILE A 584 9.77 -0.70 -4.95
C ILE A 584 11.15 -0.95 -5.55
N PRO A 585 11.24 -1.44 -6.80
CA PRO A 585 12.52 -1.67 -7.47
C PRO A 585 13.25 -0.34 -7.68
N PRO A 586 14.60 -0.30 -7.70
CA PRO A 586 15.31 0.88 -8.20
C PRO A 586 14.81 1.22 -9.61
N LEU A 587 14.85 2.50 -9.99
CA LEU A 587 14.52 2.85 -11.37
C LEU A 587 15.55 2.19 -12.30
N PRO A 588 15.15 1.78 -13.52
CA PRO A 588 16.09 1.26 -14.50
C PRO A 588 17.26 2.22 -14.67
N VAL A 589 18.48 1.70 -14.57
CA VAL A 589 19.68 2.49 -14.85
C VAL A 589 19.67 2.80 -16.34
N LEU A 590 19.87 4.06 -16.70
CA LEU A 590 20.00 4.46 -18.09
C LEU A 590 21.30 3.89 -18.67
N GLU A 591 21.27 3.48 -19.93
CA GLU A 591 22.48 3.05 -20.64
C GLU A 591 23.47 4.23 -20.71
N GLU A 592 24.73 3.97 -20.38
CA GLU A 592 25.81 4.95 -20.48
C GLU A 592 26.32 4.98 -21.93
N PRO A 593 26.46 6.17 -22.56
CA PRO A 593 27.01 6.24 -23.90
C PRO A 593 28.44 5.66 -23.94
N SER A 594 28.80 4.99 -25.03
CA SER A 594 30.13 4.43 -25.28
C SER A 594 30.96 5.28 -26.26
N PRO A 595 31.42 6.50 -25.90
CA PRO A 595 32.23 7.31 -26.80
C PRO A 595 33.56 6.59 -27.09
N SER A 596 33.80 6.31 -28.37
CA SER A 596 35.06 5.79 -28.84
C SER A 596 36.20 6.75 -28.50
N VAL A 597 37.34 6.22 -28.04
CA VAL A 597 38.57 7.01 -27.89
C VAL A 597 39.08 7.54 -29.23
N PHE A 598 38.82 6.80 -30.31
CA PHE A 598 39.22 7.17 -31.67
C PHE A 598 38.21 8.11 -32.32
N ASN A 599 38.72 9.18 -32.95
CA ASN A 599 37.91 10.06 -33.81
C ASN A 599 37.38 9.29 -35.03
N ALA A 600 36.27 9.75 -35.61
CA ALA A 600 35.60 9.09 -36.75
C ALA A 600 36.49 8.89 -37.99
N THR A 601 37.62 9.60 -38.10
CA THR A 601 38.58 9.52 -39.20
C THR A 601 39.78 8.61 -38.90
N PHE A 602 39.96 8.16 -37.66
CA PHE A 602 41.11 7.37 -37.25
C PHE A 602 40.72 5.90 -37.09
N SER A 603 41.33 5.04 -37.91
CA SER A 603 41.25 3.58 -37.75
C SER A 603 42.55 3.08 -37.11
N PRO A 604 42.50 2.37 -35.97
CA PRO A 604 43.70 1.84 -35.33
C PRO A 604 44.45 0.88 -36.26
N LEU A 605 45.78 0.92 -36.19
CA LEU A 605 46.65 0.00 -36.94
C LEU A 605 46.45 -1.42 -36.43
N LYS A 606 46.04 -2.34 -37.30
CA LYS A 606 45.85 -3.74 -36.95
C LYS A 606 47.16 -4.53 -37.08
N THR A 607 47.36 -5.52 -36.23
CA THR A 607 48.41 -6.54 -36.38
C THR A 607 47.77 -7.91 -36.34
N GLU A 608 48.24 -8.81 -37.21
CA GLU A 608 47.87 -10.21 -37.16
C GLU A 608 48.27 -10.76 -35.78
N ALA A 609 47.28 -11.23 -35.01
CA ALA A 609 47.54 -11.80 -33.71
C ALA A 609 48.45 -13.02 -33.87
N ILE A 610 49.48 -13.12 -33.03
CA ILE A 610 50.33 -14.32 -32.95
C ILE A 610 49.41 -15.44 -32.48
N VAL A 611 49.16 -16.43 -33.35
CA VAL A 611 48.42 -17.64 -33.01
C VAL A 611 49.11 -18.28 -31.81
N PRO A 612 48.49 -18.33 -30.61
CA PRO A 612 49.04 -19.11 -29.52
C PRO A 612 49.15 -20.56 -30.01
N GLU A 613 50.27 -21.24 -29.73
CA GLU A 613 50.40 -22.67 -30.03
C GLU A 613 49.13 -23.40 -29.58
N ALA A 614 48.49 -24.10 -30.52
CA ALA A 614 47.20 -24.74 -30.32
C ALA A 614 47.23 -25.60 -29.06
N GLU A 615 46.51 -25.18 -28.02
CA GLU A 615 46.25 -26.02 -26.85
C GLU A 615 45.53 -27.29 -27.36
N PRO A 616 45.88 -28.48 -26.84
CA PRO A 616 45.40 -29.75 -27.37
C PRO A 616 43.87 -29.79 -27.38
N GLU A 617 43.35 -30.32 -28.49
CA GLU A 617 41.96 -30.31 -28.97
C GLU A 617 40.91 -30.79 -27.95
N GLU A 618 40.64 -30.05 -26.88
CA GLU A 618 39.29 -30.02 -26.30
C GLU A 618 38.44 -29.18 -27.25
N SER A 619 37.42 -29.79 -27.85
CA SER A 619 36.51 -29.09 -28.76
C SER A 619 35.69 -28.08 -27.97
N LEU A 620 36.21 -26.85 -27.83
CA LEU A 620 35.58 -25.73 -27.12
C LEU A 620 34.38 -25.12 -27.88
N GLY A 621 33.93 -25.77 -28.97
CA GLY A 621 32.82 -25.33 -29.81
C GLY A 621 33.25 -24.54 -31.06
N PRO A 622 32.31 -24.24 -31.97
CA PRO A 622 32.61 -23.54 -33.22
C PRO A 622 32.85 -22.03 -33.01
N ILE A 623 33.82 -21.47 -33.73
CA ILE A 623 34.01 -20.02 -33.87
C ILE A 623 32.96 -19.48 -34.84
N GLU A 624 32.25 -18.41 -34.44
CA GLU A 624 31.16 -17.85 -35.22
C GLU A 624 31.15 -16.30 -35.15
N PRO A 625 30.54 -15.60 -36.12
CA PRO A 625 30.49 -14.14 -36.09
C PRO A 625 29.68 -13.58 -34.90
N PRO A 626 29.92 -12.34 -34.46
CA PRO A 626 29.15 -11.72 -33.38
C PRO A 626 27.63 -11.72 -33.66
N TYR A 627 26.85 -12.12 -32.67
CA TYR A 627 25.39 -12.15 -32.67
C TYR A 627 24.86 -11.56 -31.36
N PRO A 628 24.15 -10.42 -31.40
CA PRO A 628 23.62 -9.79 -30.21
C PRO A 628 22.53 -10.67 -29.57
N SER A 629 22.46 -10.65 -28.25
CA SER A 629 21.39 -11.34 -27.53
C SER A 629 20.05 -10.64 -27.78
N PRO A 630 18.93 -11.39 -27.80
CA PRO A 630 17.62 -10.79 -28.00
C PRO A 630 17.29 -9.83 -26.85
N LYS A 631 17.10 -8.54 -27.17
CA LYS A 631 16.58 -7.56 -26.21
C LYS A 631 15.11 -7.93 -25.92
N PHE A 632 14.77 -8.17 -24.65
CA PHE A 632 13.40 -8.34 -24.14
C PHE A 632 12.73 -9.73 -24.34
N LYS A 633 13.04 -10.69 -23.44
CA LYS A 633 12.43 -12.04 -23.45
C LYS A 633 11.01 -12.11 -22.86
N ARG A 634 10.61 -11.17 -22.00
CA ARG A 634 9.40 -11.32 -21.16
C ARG A 634 8.08 -10.97 -21.85
N ASN A 635 8.01 -9.98 -22.73
CA ASN A 635 6.73 -9.54 -23.33
C ASN A 635 5.99 -10.64 -24.12
N TYR A 636 6.69 -11.60 -24.70
CA TYR A 636 6.10 -12.62 -25.58
C TYR A 636 5.56 -13.85 -24.83
N THR A 637 6.04 -14.10 -23.61
CA THR A 637 5.80 -15.36 -22.89
C THR A 637 5.21 -15.15 -21.50
N PHE A 638 5.20 -13.91 -20.99
CA PHE A 638 4.71 -13.53 -19.66
C PHE A 638 3.30 -14.04 -19.35
N PHE A 639 2.34 -13.85 -20.27
CA PHE A 639 0.96 -14.31 -20.06
C PHE A 639 0.82 -15.84 -20.02
N LEU A 640 1.74 -16.57 -20.66
CA LEU A 640 1.70 -18.03 -20.73
C LEU A 640 2.40 -18.69 -19.54
N THR A 641 3.55 -18.17 -19.12
CA THR A 641 4.36 -18.77 -18.04
C THR A 641 3.93 -18.30 -16.65
N GLN A 642 3.42 -17.08 -16.54
CA GLN A 642 3.04 -16.46 -15.26
C GLN A 642 1.55 -16.07 -15.21
N GLY A 643 0.73 -16.59 -16.13
CA GLY A 643 -0.69 -16.25 -16.19
C GLY A 643 -1.46 -16.57 -14.91
N HIS A 644 -1.06 -17.61 -14.18
CA HIS A 644 -1.65 -17.96 -12.88
C HIS A 644 -1.29 -16.93 -11.81
N GLU A 645 -0.03 -16.52 -11.72
CA GLU A 645 0.47 -15.53 -10.76
C GLU A 645 -0.04 -14.13 -11.07
N VAL A 646 -0.11 -13.73 -12.35
CA VAL A 646 -0.71 -12.46 -12.78
C VAL A 646 -2.19 -12.40 -12.43
N TRP A 647 -2.89 -13.54 -12.53
CA TRP A 647 -4.31 -13.64 -12.23
C TRP A 647 -4.61 -13.69 -10.72
N ASN A 648 -3.72 -14.27 -9.91
CA ASN A 648 -3.97 -14.50 -8.48
C ASN A 648 -3.19 -13.56 -7.54
N ASP A 649 -2.01 -13.09 -7.93
CA ASP A 649 -1.12 -12.21 -7.14
C ASP A 649 -0.98 -10.85 -7.83
N TRP A 650 -2.10 -10.13 -7.94
CA TRP A 650 -2.13 -8.81 -8.55
C TRP A 650 -1.34 -7.80 -7.71
N GLY A 651 -0.34 -7.14 -8.32
CA GLY A 651 0.31 -5.95 -7.73
C GLY A 651 1.66 -6.18 -7.05
N ASP A 652 2.29 -7.34 -7.19
CA ASP A 652 3.68 -7.53 -6.75
C ASP A 652 4.67 -6.86 -7.72
N PRO A 653 5.39 -5.78 -7.33
CA PRO A 653 6.31 -5.09 -8.21
C PRO A 653 7.53 -5.95 -8.57
N PHE A 654 7.84 -6.98 -7.79
CA PHE A 654 8.91 -7.93 -8.08
C PHE A 654 8.60 -8.77 -9.32
N LYS A 655 7.36 -8.77 -9.82
CA LYS A 655 6.95 -9.43 -11.05
C LYS A 655 6.85 -8.48 -12.25
N LEU A 656 7.30 -7.23 -12.11
CA LEU A 656 7.29 -6.22 -13.19
C LEU A 656 8.64 -6.04 -13.91
N TYR A 657 9.70 -6.72 -13.46
CA TYR A 657 11.02 -6.61 -14.08
C TYR A 657 11.04 -7.12 -15.53
N PRO A 658 11.97 -6.69 -16.39
CA PRO A 658 12.10 -7.26 -17.74
C PRO A 658 12.50 -8.74 -17.78
N GLN A 659 13.08 -9.28 -16.69
CA GLN A 659 13.48 -10.68 -16.54
C GLN A 659 13.67 -11.01 -15.05
N LEU A 660 13.38 -12.26 -14.64
CA LEU A 660 13.63 -12.77 -13.28
C LEU A 660 14.66 -13.90 -13.29
N PRO A 661 15.48 -14.05 -12.23
CA PRO A 661 16.45 -15.14 -12.12
C PRO A 661 15.81 -16.55 -12.17
N PHE A 662 14.51 -16.61 -11.91
CA PHE A 662 13.70 -17.83 -11.85
C PHE A 662 12.65 -17.88 -12.96
N ASP A 663 12.78 -17.03 -13.99
CA ASP A 663 11.95 -17.18 -15.19
C ASP A 663 12.20 -18.58 -15.79
N THR A 664 11.13 -19.31 -16.05
CA THR A 664 11.22 -20.66 -16.61
C THR A 664 11.85 -20.59 -17.99
N ILE A 665 13.02 -21.22 -18.15
CA ILE A 665 13.63 -21.43 -19.45
C ILE A 665 12.68 -22.34 -20.23
N LEU A 666 12.04 -21.80 -21.27
CA LEU A 666 11.09 -22.57 -22.06
C LEU A 666 11.83 -23.75 -22.70
N PRO A 667 11.30 -24.98 -22.61
CA PRO A 667 11.90 -26.13 -23.28
C PRO A 667 11.89 -25.89 -24.80
N SER A 668 13.02 -26.17 -25.43
CA SER A 668 13.34 -25.90 -26.84
C SER A 668 12.62 -26.80 -27.85
N ASP A 669 11.56 -27.48 -27.41
CA ASP A 669 10.78 -28.46 -28.20
C ASP A 669 9.66 -27.85 -29.04
N ALA A 670 9.34 -26.56 -28.83
CA ALA A 670 8.49 -25.85 -29.78
C ALA A 670 9.32 -25.52 -31.03
N LYS A 671 9.32 -26.43 -32.02
CA LYS A 671 9.72 -26.13 -33.40
C LYS A 671 8.90 -24.92 -33.87
N PHE A 672 9.44 -23.72 -33.73
CA PHE A 672 8.93 -22.57 -34.47
C PHE A 672 9.13 -22.88 -35.95
N ILE A 673 8.03 -23.07 -36.66
CA ILE A 673 8.02 -23.19 -38.12
C ILE A 673 8.58 -21.88 -38.66
N GLY A 674 9.81 -21.92 -39.16
CA GLY A 674 10.55 -20.75 -39.66
C GLY A 674 11.71 -20.34 -38.75
N SER A 675 12.76 -21.15 -38.66
CA SER A 675 14.00 -20.85 -37.91
C SER A 675 14.90 -19.84 -38.64
N GLY A 676 14.35 -18.70 -39.06
CA GLY A 676 15.11 -17.58 -39.63
C GLY A 676 15.77 -16.70 -38.56
N VAL A 677 15.54 -16.96 -37.28
CA VAL A 677 15.91 -16.07 -36.16
C VAL A 677 16.64 -16.85 -35.06
N GLY A 678 17.98 -16.89 -35.11
CA GLY A 678 18.83 -16.98 -33.92
C GLY A 678 18.92 -18.32 -33.17
N PHE A 679 18.34 -19.42 -33.67
CA PHE A 679 18.50 -20.75 -33.06
C PHE A 679 19.65 -21.53 -33.69
N ARG A 680 20.34 -22.38 -32.90
CA ARG A 680 21.37 -23.30 -33.40
C ARG A 680 20.73 -24.67 -33.69
N PRO A 681 20.41 -25.00 -34.97
CA PRO A 681 19.86 -26.31 -35.29
C PRO A 681 20.96 -27.39 -35.20
N ILE A 682 20.65 -28.49 -34.52
CA ILE A 682 21.52 -29.67 -34.45
C ILE A 682 21.83 -30.15 -35.88
N GLY A 683 23.12 -30.37 -36.19
CA GLY A 683 23.58 -30.86 -37.50
C GLY A 683 23.21 -29.95 -38.68
N ARG A 684 23.17 -28.61 -38.51
CA ARG A 684 22.73 -27.65 -39.55
C ARG A 684 21.32 -27.92 -40.08
N GLY A 685 20.47 -28.59 -39.29
CA GLY A 685 19.12 -28.97 -39.69
C GLY A 685 19.04 -30.24 -40.55
N ALA A 686 20.15 -30.99 -40.71
CA ALA A 686 20.19 -32.19 -41.53
C ALA A 686 19.59 -33.44 -40.86
N GLY A 687 19.30 -33.41 -39.55
CA GLY A 687 18.64 -34.50 -38.82
C GLY A 687 19.40 -35.82 -38.90
N GLY A 688 20.31 -36.07 -37.95
CA GLY A 688 21.06 -37.32 -37.90
C GLY A 688 21.61 -37.63 -36.50
N ALA A 689 21.51 -38.92 -36.14
CA ALA A 689 22.11 -39.66 -35.02
C ALA A 689 22.35 -38.95 -33.67
N GLY A 690 21.74 -39.50 -32.60
CA GLY A 690 21.85 -39.05 -31.21
C GLY A 690 23.25 -38.95 -30.58
N LYS A 691 24.33 -39.18 -31.33
CA LYS A 691 25.70 -38.88 -30.90
C LYS A 691 25.95 -37.37 -30.85
N GLU A 692 25.49 -36.63 -31.87
CA GLU A 692 25.57 -35.16 -31.92
C GLU A 692 24.66 -34.52 -30.86
N PHE A 693 23.52 -35.17 -30.55
CA PHE A 693 22.62 -34.79 -29.45
C PHE A 693 23.23 -35.05 -28.07
N CYS A 694 24.03 -36.12 -27.90
CA CYS A 694 24.79 -36.37 -26.67
C CYS A 694 26.02 -35.46 -26.54
N GLU A 695 26.65 -35.06 -27.65
CA GLU A 695 27.76 -34.10 -27.68
C GLU A 695 27.26 -32.65 -27.51
N SER A 696 26.05 -32.33 -27.97
CA SER A 696 25.36 -31.06 -27.73
C SER A 696 24.37 -31.18 -26.57
N LEU A 697 24.83 -31.03 -25.33
CA LEU A 697 24.07 -31.19 -24.08
C LEU A 697 22.86 -30.23 -23.87
N GLY A 698 22.25 -29.64 -24.90
CA GLY A 698 21.21 -28.62 -24.70
C GLY A 698 20.37 -28.21 -25.90
N GLY A 699 19.62 -29.13 -26.52
CA GLY A 699 18.44 -28.81 -27.35
C GLY A 699 18.61 -27.71 -28.43
N ASN A 700 17.51 -27.10 -28.87
CA ASN A 700 17.58 -25.89 -29.72
C ASN A 700 17.72 -24.64 -28.83
N SER A 701 18.89 -24.41 -28.24
CA SER A 701 19.12 -23.19 -27.48
C SER A 701 19.20 -21.97 -28.41
N PRO A 702 18.79 -20.78 -27.95
CA PRO A 702 19.14 -19.55 -28.63
C PRO A 702 20.67 -19.43 -28.73
N ARG A 703 21.14 -18.77 -29.78
CA ARG A 703 22.56 -18.49 -29.98
C ARG A 703 23.03 -17.50 -28.92
N GLU A 704 23.72 -18.00 -27.90
CA GLU A 704 24.24 -17.19 -26.78
C GLU A 704 25.73 -16.94 -26.96
N GLN A 705 26.11 -15.68 -26.73
CA GLN A 705 27.48 -15.18 -26.76
C GLN A 705 27.68 -14.23 -25.58
N PHE A 706 28.92 -13.95 -25.22
CA PHE A 706 29.28 -13.06 -24.13
C PHE A 706 30.19 -11.90 -24.58
N THR A 707 30.18 -10.81 -23.82
CA THR A 707 31.05 -9.64 -24.04
C THR A 707 32.12 -9.59 -22.96
N ILE A 708 33.37 -9.34 -23.34
CA ILE A 708 34.45 -9.14 -22.38
C ILE A 708 34.59 -7.64 -22.08
N VAL A 709 34.70 -7.25 -20.81
CA VAL A 709 34.99 -5.87 -20.38
C VAL A 709 36.32 -5.84 -19.66
N MET A 710 37.28 -5.11 -20.21
CA MET A 710 38.63 -4.92 -19.66
C MET A 710 38.85 -3.45 -19.32
N LEU A 711 39.30 -3.14 -18.11
CA LEU A 711 39.69 -1.79 -17.72
C LEU A 711 41.21 -1.68 -17.74
N THR A 712 41.75 -0.63 -18.36
CA THR A 712 43.20 -0.39 -18.40
C THR A 712 43.58 1.00 -17.89
N TYR A 713 44.74 1.08 -17.24
CA TYR A 713 45.35 2.32 -16.78
C TYR A 713 46.88 2.26 -16.93
N GLU A 714 47.41 3.00 -17.91
CA GLU A 714 48.85 3.22 -18.17
C GLU A 714 49.63 1.92 -18.48
N ARG A 715 48.94 0.89 -18.97
CA ARG A 715 49.49 -0.46 -19.24
C ARG A 715 49.19 -0.96 -20.66
N GLU A 716 49.42 -0.11 -21.65
CA GLU A 716 49.05 -0.40 -23.05
C GLU A 716 49.65 -1.71 -23.57
N GLN A 717 50.94 -1.97 -23.30
CA GLN A 717 51.60 -3.21 -23.75
C GLN A 717 51.01 -4.47 -23.12
N VAL A 718 50.63 -4.39 -21.84
CA VAL A 718 50.03 -5.52 -21.11
C VAL A 718 48.64 -5.80 -21.68
N LEU A 719 47.83 -4.75 -21.89
CA LEU A 719 46.53 -4.86 -22.54
C LEU A 719 46.63 -5.53 -23.92
N ILE A 720 47.56 -5.09 -24.78
CA ILE A 720 47.72 -5.65 -26.13
C ILE A 720 48.08 -7.15 -26.07
N ASN A 721 48.94 -7.55 -25.14
CA ASN A 721 49.30 -8.95 -24.92
C ASN A 721 48.14 -9.78 -24.37
N SER A 722 47.25 -9.20 -23.58
CA SER A 722 46.05 -9.86 -23.08
C SER A 722 44.99 -9.99 -24.17
N LEU A 723 44.82 -8.96 -25.01
CA LEU A 723 43.93 -9.00 -26.16
C LEU A 723 44.35 -10.04 -27.19
N SER A 724 45.65 -10.15 -27.52
CA SER A 724 46.13 -11.10 -28.54
C SER A 724 45.83 -12.57 -28.19
N ARG A 725 45.74 -12.89 -26.90
CA ARG A 725 45.41 -14.25 -26.42
C ARG A 725 43.94 -14.61 -26.58
N LEU A 726 43.04 -13.64 -26.71
CA LEU A 726 41.62 -13.88 -26.97
C LEU A 726 41.35 -14.27 -28.44
N TYR A 727 42.39 -14.35 -29.26
CA TYR A 727 42.29 -14.76 -30.65
C TYR A 727 41.68 -16.16 -30.76
N GLY A 728 40.56 -16.26 -31.46
CA GLY A 728 39.89 -17.54 -31.71
C GLY A 728 39.05 -18.06 -30.55
N LEU A 729 38.80 -17.26 -29.49
CA LEU A 729 37.90 -17.64 -28.40
C LEU A 729 36.47 -17.89 -28.91
N PRO A 730 35.92 -19.12 -28.76
CA PRO A 730 34.55 -19.42 -29.16
C PRO A 730 33.52 -18.60 -28.36
N TYR A 731 32.36 -18.31 -28.97
CA TYR A 731 31.23 -17.58 -28.35
C TYR A 731 31.50 -16.15 -27.88
N LEU A 732 32.68 -15.59 -28.15
CA LEU A 732 32.96 -14.18 -27.90
C LEU A 732 32.20 -13.30 -28.90
N ASN A 733 31.43 -12.31 -28.41
CA ASN A 733 30.72 -11.35 -29.25
C ASN A 733 31.59 -10.14 -29.58
N LYS A 734 32.11 -9.48 -28.54
CA LYS A 734 32.95 -8.28 -28.64
C LYS A 734 33.79 -8.11 -27.38
N VAL A 735 34.83 -7.28 -27.47
CA VAL A 735 35.65 -6.86 -26.33
C VAL A 735 35.50 -5.37 -26.14
N ILE A 736 35.16 -4.94 -24.93
CA ILE A 736 35.07 -3.54 -24.53
C ILE A 736 36.27 -3.22 -23.67
N VAL A 737 37.10 -2.30 -24.13
CA VAL A 737 38.23 -1.75 -23.38
C VAL A 737 37.82 -0.41 -22.79
N VAL A 738 37.68 -0.34 -21.47
CA VAL A 738 37.43 0.89 -20.73
C VAL A 738 38.76 1.60 -20.50
N TRP A 739 38.99 2.66 -21.25
CA TRP A 739 40.22 3.44 -21.22
C TRP A 739 40.18 4.45 -20.09
N ASN A 740 40.85 4.15 -18.98
CA ASN A 740 40.90 4.99 -17.78
C ASN A 740 42.08 5.97 -17.77
N SER A 741 43.03 5.79 -18.70
CA SER A 741 44.21 6.64 -18.78
C SER A 741 43.86 8.06 -19.24
N PRO A 742 44.51 9.09 -18.64
CA PRO A 742 44.26 10.48 -19.01
C PRO A 742 44.77 10.82 -20.41
N ARG A 743 45.79 10.11 -20.89
CA ARG A 743 46.32 10.22 -22.25
C ARG A 743 45.57 9.25 -23.17
N PRO A 744 45.24 9.65 -24.41
CA PRO A 744 44.76 8.70 -25.40
C PRO A 744 45.85 7.66 -25.72
N PRO A 745 45.47 6.48 -26.27
CA PRO A 745 46.43 5.51 -26.77
C PRO A 745 47.33 6.16 -27.81
N LEU A 746 48.58 5.69 -27.88
CA LEU A 746 49.53 6.16 -28.89
C LEU A 746 49.02 5.87 -30.31
N GLU A 747 49.24 6.79 -31.25
CA GLU A 747 48.76 6.66 -32.64
C GLU A 747 49.41 5.49 -33.40
N ASP A 748 50.61 5.09 -32.99
CA ASP A 748 51.36 3.95 -33.52
C ASP A 748 51.08 2.63 -32.79
N LEU A 749 50.21 2.64 -31.76
CA LEU A 749 49.82 1.44 -31.02
C LEU A 749 49.08 0.47 -31.96
N ARG A 750 49.60 -0.76 -32.04
CA ARG A 750 49.04 -1.79 -32.91
C ARG A 750 48.08 -2.68 -32.14
N TRP A 751 46.83 -2.74 -32.61
CA TRP A 751 45.76 -3.51 -32.00
C TRP A 751 45.68 -4.91 -32.66
N PRO A 752 45.62 -6.00 -31.88
CA PRO A 752 45.57 -7.35 -32.44
C PRO A 752 44.21 -7.64 -33.08
N GLU A 753 44.20 -8.29 -34.22
CA GLU A 753 42.97 -8.75 -34.89
C GLU A 753 42.51 -10.09 -34.30
N ILE A 754 41.62 -10.04 -33.31
CA ILE A 754 41.14 -11.20 -32.54
C ILE A 754 39.98 -11.97 -33.18
N GLY A 755 39.44 -11.47 -34.29
CA GLY A 755 38.27 -12.05 -35.00
C GLY A 755 36.91 -11.49 -34.56
N VAL A 756 36.85 -10.69 -33.50
CA VAL A 756 35.67 -9.97 -33.01
C VAL A 756 35.95 -8.46 -32.88
N PRO A 757 34.94 -7.58 -32.89
CA PRO A 757 35.15 -6.14 -32.72
C PRO A 757 35.67 -5.80 -31.31
N VAL A 758 36.70 -4.95 -31.27
CA VAL A 758 37.24 -4.34 -30.04
C VAL A 758 36.78 -2.88 -29.98
N HIS A 759 35.96 -2.55 -28.98
CA HIS A 759 35.47 -1.20 -28.74
C HIS A 759 36.25 -0.55 -27.59
N VAL A 760 36.91 0.57 -27.85
CA VAL A 760 37.71 1.28 -26.84
C VAL A 760 36.94 2.51 -26.38
N ILE A 761 36.41 2.46 -25.17
CA ILE A 761 35.53 3.50 -24.59
C ILE A 761 36.36 4.46 -23.76
N LYS A 762 36.21 5.76 -23.99
CA LYS A 762 36.87 6.80 -23.19
C LYS A 762 36.09 7.05 -21.90
N ALA A 763 36.71 6.79 -20.74
CA ALA A 763 36.15 7.18 -19.46
C ALA A 763 36.32 8.68 -19.18
N SER A 764 35.36 9.29 -18.48
CA SER A 764 35.39 10.73 -18.12
C SER A 764 36.34 11.04 -16.96
N ARG A 765 36.43 10.12 -16.00
CA ARG A 765 37.29 10.21 -14.80
C ARG A 765 37.98 8.88 -14.56
N ASN A 766 39.17 8.91 -13.95
CA ASN A 766 39.84 7.70 -13.51
C ASN A 766 39.09 7.07 -12.31
N SER A 767 38.36 5.99 -12.54
CA SER A 767 37.69 5.22 -11.48
C SER A 767 37.64 3.74 -11.83
N LEU A 768 37.85 2.87 -10.84
CA LEU A 768 37.64 1.42 -10.98
C LEU A 768 36.19 1.06 -11.28
N ASN A 769 35.23 1.93 -10.89
CA ASN A 769 33.80 1.68 -11.06
C ASN A 769 33.34 1.83 -12.52
N ASN A 770 34.16 2.42 -13.40
CA ASN A 770 33.78 2.62 -14.81
C ASN A 770 33.49 1.30 -15.53
N ARG A 771 34.15 0.20 -15.15
CA ARG A 771 33.89 -1.12 -15.74
C ARG A 771 32.51 -1.72 -15.42
N PHE A 772 31.80 -1.18 -14.42
CA PHE A 772 30.48 -1.64 -14.00
C PHE A 772 29.34 -0.77 -14.56
N LEU A 773 29.66 0.22 -15.39
CA LEU A 773 28.66 1.06 -16.04
C LEU A 773 27.93 0.26 -17.14
N PRO A 774 26.60 0.43 -17.30
CA PRO A 774 25.83 -0.27 -18.32
C PRO A 774 26.02 0.39 -19.69
N TYR A 775 27.18 0.19 -20.30
CA TYR A 775 27.48 0.77 -21.61
C TYR A 775 26.49 0.28 -22.68
N ASP A 776 25.97 1.20 -23.49
CA ASP A 776 25.08 0.93 -24.63
C ASP A 776 25.69 -0.04 -25.68
N ALA A 777 27.02 -0.13 -25.74
CA ALA A 777 27.76 -1.09 -26.57
C ALA A 777 27.57 -2.56 -26.14
N ILE A 778 27.15 -2.83 -24.89
CA ILE A 778 26.93 -4.19 -24.39
C ILE A 778 25.59 -4.71 -24.88
N GLU A 779 25.64 -5.69 -25.79
CA GLU A 779 24.45 -6.27 -26.44
C GLU A 779 24.26 -7.76 -26.09
N THR A 780 25.04 -8.28 -25.14
CA THR A 780 25.00 -9.68 -24.72
C THR A 780 24.43 -9.81 -23.31
N GLU A 781 23.73 -10.92 -23.03
CA GLU A 781 23.21 -11.22 -21.69
C GLU A 781 24.32 -11.53 -20.67
N ALA A 782 25.43 -12.08 -21.14
CA ALA A 782 26.56 -12.47 -20.31
C ALA A 782 27.75 -11.52 -20.52
N ILE A 783 28.42 -11.15 -19.42
CA ILE A 783 29.57 -10.25 -19.40
C ILE A 783 30.71 -10.92 -18.62
N LEU A 784 31.89 -10.97 -19.20
CA LEU A 784 33.13 -11.38 -18.53
C LEU A 784 33.94 -10.11 -18.19
N SER A 785 33.97 -9.72 -16.92
CA SER A 785 34.82 -8.61 -16.46
C SER A 785 36.18 -9.14 -16.00
N VAL A 786 37.26 -8.68 -16.63
CA VAL A 786 38.63 -9.18 -16.42
C VAL A 786 39.60 -8.00 -16.36
N ASP A 787 40.61 -8.10 -15.49
CA ASP A 787 41.67 -7.08 -15.38
C ASP A 787 42.65 -7.19 -16.57
N ASP A 788 43.36 -6.10 -16.90
CA ASP A 788 44.22 -6.05 -18.09
C ASP A 788 45.47 -6.94 -18.00
N ASP A 789 45.86 -7.39 -16.81
CA ASP A 789 46.98 -8.29 -16.52
C ASP A 789 46.56 -9.73 -16.13
N ALA A 790 45.26 -10.02 -16.16
CA ALA A 790 44.73 -11.32 -15.80
C ALA A 790 44.86 -12.32 -16.97
N HIS A 791 45.25 -13.54 -16.62
CA HIS A 791 45.50 -14.62 -17.57
C HIS A 791 44.54 -15.78 -17.31
N LEU A 792 43.58 -15.96 -18.22
CA LEU A 792 42.63 -17.07 -18.20
C LEU A 792 42.81 -17.90 -19.47
N ARG A 793 42.76 -19.23 -19.34
CA ARG A 793 42.78 -20.12 -20.51
C ARG A 793 41.40 -20.20 -21.16
N HIS A 794 41.35 -20.64 -22.41
CA HIS A 794 40.11 -20.72 -23.17
C HIS A 794 39.13 -21.74 -22.57
N ASP A 795 39.62 -22.89 -22.08
CA ASP A 795 38.83 -23.91 -21.38
C ASP A 795 38.19 -23.36 -20.10
N GLU A 796 38.92 -22.57 -19.32
CA GLU A 796 38.41 -21.96 -18.07
C GLU A 796 37.32 -20.94 -18.32
N ILE A 797 37.49 -20.09 -19.35
CA ILE A 797 36.47 -19.14 -19.75
C ILE A 797 35.23 -19.90 -20.23
N MET A 798 35.41 -20.91 -21.07
CA MET A 798 34.30 -21.68 -21.60
C MET A 798 33.52 -22.41 -20.52
N PHE A 799 34.20 -23.06 -19.57
CA PHE A 799 33.57 -23.69 -18.40
C PHE A 799 32.75 -22.71 -17.55
N GLY A 800 33.13 -21.43 -17.51
CA GLY A 800 32.38 -20.41 -16.80
C GLY A 800 31.06 -20.00 -17.48
N PHE A 801 30.98 -20.11 -18.81
CA PHE A 801 29.82 -19.66 -19.60
C PHE A 801 29.01 -20.79 -20.26
N ARG A 802 29.53 -22.02 -20.29
CA ARG A 802 28.93 -23.22 -20.88
C ARG A 802 29.20 -24.43 -20.01
#